data_AF-A0A945E9J6-F1
#
_entry.id   AF-A0A945E9J6-F1
#
_cell.length_a   1.000
_cell.length_b   1.000
_cell.length_c   1.000
_cell.angle_alpha   90.00
_cell.angle_beta   90.00
_cell.angle_gamma   90.00
#
_symmetry.space_group_name_H-M   'P 1'
#
loop_
_entity.id
_entity.type
_entity.pdbx_description
1 polymer ?
#
loop_
_entity_poly.entity_id
_entity_poly.type
_entity_poly.pdbx_seq_one_letter_code
_entity_poly.pdbx_strand_id
1 'polypeptide(L)'
;MSNSNVNQYIIINCPDDNCLNWVTDMVSQGQEPSEELPVESEVDEVEDDQLDEEEDPLVEDQADEDSEALTDDPVIEDEDTSEVSTSYVPVEGDIRINEIMSAPETGEKEWIELYNSTDQGIDLEGWILEEGAGQKTTLFGEIGAYGYLVFDKSGLNNSGDVIILKDQNGQVMDSVIYGDWQESQSVAPEKGKSLILVAENYEQTEVVTKGGQNILQQTQPLDEEVVEQKEPVEPTVPEESPEPTTVLPAETQEEVLEEVVEQVEEIVSYQYSEQIRINELLPNPEGSDDAEWIELFNYGIEPLDLRGWSLEDASGTNYLINESLVVSQSGYVVLQRETTALSLNNSNETVYLKDPDGQVIDEFDYEKSKESQSWSFFEDGWQMTEKLTQKAENELPELTIASLVSSSKTVVDYYQKADLTETKTLEKNTKVKVEGQVVVLPSVFSKTYLYLNGSQVYCSKSDFPDLHEGDVVEVTGKISESRGERRVNISSKGDIRIINNQELPESQKIVSTDLTEALEGQFVQLEGELIEKDGYKFFLSDEAGEALVYLKKGAQIDSSLHKVGDRLRVSGIVSQSDEEYRLMPRSNDDIENLNWQLNPVLGQVAESDQIQSTASGFVAVSVLVGFLFVLIGGFIYLFKERVKAFVAGLIKIRKLLR
;
A
#
# COMPACT_ATOMS: atom_id res chain seq x y z
N MET A 1 7.99 36.21 41.08
CA MET A 1 8.25 36.32 39.62
C MET A 1 8.86 35.01 39.18
N SER A 2 8.05 34.13 38.59
CA SER A 2 8.30 33.45 37.30
C SER A 2 7.22 32.37 37.16
N ASN A 3 6.09 32.73 36.55
CA ASN A 3 5.11 31.75 36.09
C ASN A 3 5.72 31.05 34.87
N SER A 4 5.93 29.75 34.97
CA SER A 4 6.09 28.86 33.82
C SER A 4 4.71 28.43 33.38
N ASN A 5 4.20 28.99 32.28
CA ASN A 5 3.01 28.47 31.60
C ASN A 5 3.40 27.16 30.90
N VAL A 6 2.93 26.04 31.42
CA VAL A 6 2.91 24.77 30.70
C VAL A 6 1.60 24.76 29.91
N ASN A 7 1.69 24.77 28.58
CA ASN A 7 0.51 24.53 27.75
C ASN A 7 0.17 23.04 27.85
N GLN A 8 -0.95 22.70 28.49
CA GLN A 8 -1.57 21.39 28.34
C GLN A 8 -2.34 21.40 27.02
N TYR A 9 -2.02 20.44 26.16
CA TYR A 9 -2.79 20.18 24.94
C TYR A 9 -3.75 19.03 25.23
N ILE A 10 -5.03 19.23 24.92
CA ILE A 10 -6.04 18.17 24.92
C ILE A 10 -6.26 17.80 23.46
N ILE A 11 -6.04 16.55 23.11
CA ILE A 11 -6.29 16.01 21.76
C ILE A 11 -7.69 15.39 21.80
N ILE A 12 -8.58 15.92 20.95
CA ILE A 12 -9.94 15.41 20.79
C ILE A 12 -10.03 14.84 19.38
N ASN A 13 -10.22 13.52 19.27
CA ASN A 13 -10.46 12.86 17.98
C ASN A 13 -11.95 12.94 17.66
N CYS A 14 -12.29 13.65 16.58
CA CYS A 14 -13.66 13.75 16.09
C CYS A 14 -13.89 12.76 14.95
N PRO A 15 -14.82 11.80 15.11
CA PRO A 15 -15.10 10.79 14.09
C PRO A 15 -16.01 11.29 12.96
N ASP A 16 -16.63 12.46 13.11
CA ASP A 16 -17.50 13.06 12.09
C ASP A 16 -17.51 14.60 12.13
N ASP A 17 -18.12 15.19 11.10
CA ASP A 17 -18.28 16.64 10.95
C ASP A 17 -19.15 17.26 12.05
N ASN A 18 -20.03 16.49 12.68
CA ASN A 18 -20.87 16.98 13.77
C ASN A 18 -20.05 17.20 15.05
N CYS A 19 -19.13 16.28 15.37
CA CYS A 19 -18.16 16.45 16.44
C CYS A 19 -17.25 17.65 16.17
N LEU A 20 -16.75 17.79 14.95
CA LEU A 20 -15.88 18.91 14.58
C LEU A 20 -16.61 20.26 14.74
N ASN A 21 -17.87 20.34 14.33
CA ASN A 21 -18.71 21.53 14.49
C ASN A 21 -19.01 21.84 15.96
N TRP A 22 -19.26 20.83 16.78
CA TRP A 22 -19.46 20.98 18.23
C TRP A 22 -18.21 21.50 18.95
N VAL A 23 -17.03 20.91 18.66
CA VAL A 23 -15.76 21.37 19.23
C VAL A 23 -15.45 22.80 18.79
N THR A 24 -15.73 23.13 17.52
CA THR A 24 -15.51 24.48 16.98
C THR A 24 -16.42 25.52 17.64
N ASP A 25 -17.69 25.18 17.88
CA ASP A 25 -18.64 26.06 18.58
C ASP A 25 -18.24 26.27 20.05
N MET A 26 -17.83 25.20 20.75
CA MET A 26 -17.39 25.25 22.16
C MET A 26 -16.13 26.12 22.35
N VAL A 27 -15.14 26.00 21.44
CA VAL A 27 -13.92 26.83 21.45
C VAL A 27 -14.24 28.29 21.12
N SER A 28 -15.19 28.54 20.22
CA SER A 28 -15.61 29.91 19.87
C SER A 28 -16.31 30.65 21.01
N GLN A 29 -16.96 29.90 21.92
CA GLN A 29 -17.67 30.43 23.09
C GLN A 29 -16.80 30.52 24.35
N GLY A 30 -15.56 30.01 24.31
CA GLY A 30 -14.57 30.15 25.38
C GLY A 30 -14.87 29.30 26.63
N GLN A 31 -15.55 28.17 26.48
CA GLN A 31 -15.77 27.21 27.57
C GLN A 31 -14.67 26.14 27.61
N GLU A 32 -14.26 25.74 28.82
CA GLU A 32 -13.38 24.58 29.04
C GLU A 32 -14.20 23.28 29.14
N PRO A 33 -13.69 22.14 28.62
CA PRO A 33 -14.43 20.88 28.62
C PRO A 33 -14.54 20.31 30.04
N SER A 34 -15.76 19.97 30.48
CA SER A 34 -16.02 19.14 31.66
C SER A 34 -16.34 17.71 31.22
N GLU A 35 -15.82 16.70 31.95
CA GLU A 35 -15.82 15.25 31.64
C GLU A 35 -17.20 14.54 31.58
N GLU A 36 -18.33 15.22 31.37
CA GLU A 36 -19.64 14.56 31.28
C GLU A 36 -20.34 14.87 29.95
N LEU A 37 -20.46 13.86 29.10
CA LEU A 37 -21.29 13.88 27.89
C LEU A 37 -22.78 13.96 28.26
N PRO A 38 -23.61 14.71 27.51
CA PRO A 38 -25.03 14.81 27.80
C PRO A 38 -25.76 13.51 27.45
N VAL A 39 -26.61 13.06 28.38
CA VAL A 39 -27.57 11.97 28.21
C VAL A 39 -28.70 12.42 27.29
N GLU A 40 -28.98 11.67 26.23
CA GLU A 40 -30.15 11.88 25.38
C GLU A 40 -31.43 11.66 26.20
N SER A 41 -32.29 12.68 26.23
CA SER A 41 -33.62 12.61 26.79
C SER A 41 -34.64 12.24 25.70
N GLU A 42 -35.34 11.14 25.95
CA GLU A 42 -36.71 10.79 25.57
C GLU A 42 -37.44 11.75 24.61
N VAL A 43 -37.94 11.20 23.50
CA VAL A 43 -39.13 11.72 22.83
C VAL A 43 -40.14 10.59 22.65
N ASP A 44 -41.31 10.83 23.23
CA ASP A 44 -42.49 9.97 23.31
C ASP A 44 -43.06 9.52 21.96
N GLU A 45 -43.65 8.32 22.00
CA GLU A 45 -44.65 7.80 21.07
C GLU A 45 -45.85 8.77 20.89
N VAL A 46 -46.59 8.64 19.78
CA VAL A 46 -48.04 8.31 19.74
C VAL A 46 -48.64 8.51 18.33
N GLU A 47 -49.18 7.39 17.81
CA GLU A 47 -50.33 7.19 16.88
C GLU A 47 -50.34 7.83 15.48
N ASP A 48 -51.01 7.30 14.46
CA ASP A 48 -51.61 6.02 14.03
C ASP A 48 -52.20 6.38 12.65
N ASP A 49 -52.24 5.42 11.72
CA ASP A 49 -53.27 5.22 10.69
C ASP A 49 -52.71 4.59 9.38
N GLN A 50 -52.85 3.28 9.35
CA GLN A 50 -53.66 2.52 8.38
C GLN A 50 -53.36 2.52 6.86
N LEU A 51 -53.20 1.26 6.39
CA LEU A 51 -53.77 0.64 5.19
C LEU A 51 -53.07 1.04 3.86
N ASP A 52 -52.56 0.12 3.04
CA ASP A 52 -53.28 -0.98 2.41
C ASP A 52 -52.32 -2.02 1.80
N GLU A 53 -52.86 -3.23 1.69
CA GLU A 53 -52.35 -4.44 1.05
C GLU A 53 -52.16 -4.26 -0.47
N GLU A 54 -51.27 -5.03 -1.11
CA GLU A 54 -51.62 -5.95 -2.21
C GLU A 54 -50.44 -6.92 -2.48
N GLU A 55 -50.80 -8.21 -2.60
CA GLU A 55 -49.96 -9.37 -2.92
C GLU A 55 -49.85 -9.64 -4.44
N ASP A 56 -48.64 -10.00 -4.89
CA ASP A 56 -48.28 -11.12 -5.82
C ASP A 56 -48.84 -11.12 -7.28
N PRO A 57 -48.47 -12.04 -8.23
CA PRO A 57 -47.22 -12.78 -8.52
C PRO A 57 -46.76 -12.75 -10.02
N LEU A 58 -45.54 -13.32 -10.25
CA LEU A 58 -45.07 -14.19 -11.37
C LEU A 58 -45.36 -13.87 -12.86
N VAL A 59 -44.30 -13.90 -13.69
CA VAL A 59 -44.31 -14.50 -15.05
C VAL A 59 -42.95 -15.15 -15.38
N GLU A 60 -43.02 -16.40 -15.86
CA GLU A 60 -41.98 -17.32 -16.32
C GLU A 60 -41.37 -16.99 -17.71
N ASP A 61 -40.38 -17.81 -18.11
CA ASP A 61 -40.15 -18.36 -19.48
C ASP A 61 -39.36 -17.49 -20.51
N GLN A 62 -38.37 -17.96 -21.30
CA GLN A 62 -37.89 -19.30 -21.70
C GLN A 62 -36.40 -19.30 -22.10
N ALA A 63 -35.81 -20.49 -22.05
CA ALA A 63 -34.60 -20.91 -22.75
C ALA A 63 -34.85 -21.17 -24.24
N ASP A 64 -33.82 -21.03 -25.07
CA ASP A 64 -33.69 -21.71 -26.36
C ASP A 64 -32.20 -22.08 -26.59
N GLU A 65 -31.95 -23.39 -26.63
CA GLU A 65 -30.78 -24.03 -27.25
C GLU A 65 -31.03 -24.17 -28.77
N ASP A 66 -30.00 -24.00 -29.62
CA ASP A 66 -29.66 -25.00 -30.66
C ASP A 66 -28.48 -24.58 -31.57
N SER A 67 -27.40 -25.34 -31.43
CA SER A 67 -26.68 -26.12 -32.47
C SER A 67 -26.00 -25.47 -33.70
N GLU A 68 -24.67 -25.69 -33.75
CA GLU A 68 -23.89 -26.36 -34.83
C GLU A 68 -23.60 -25.67 -36.19
N ALA A 69 -22.30 -25.38 -36.43
CA ALA A 69 -21.43 -26.09 -37.40
C ALA A 69 -20.50 -25.19 -38.27
N LEU A 70 -19.20 -25.27 -37.93
CA LEU A 70 -18.03 -25.56 -38.79
C LEU A 70 -17.90 -24.92 -40.19
N THR A 71 -16.91 -24.03 -40.34
CA THR A 71 -15.94 -24.09 -41.46
C THR A 71 -14.53 -23.75 -40.96
N ASP A 72 -13.62 -24.66 -41.29
CA ASP A 72 -12.19 -24.72 -40.99
C ASP A 72 -11.40 -24.01 -42.11
N ASP A 73 -10.55 -23.04 -41.77
CA ASP A 73 -9.22 -22.84 -42.38
C ASP A 73 -8.44 -21.71 -41.65
N PRO A 74 -7.09 -21.81 -41.54
CA PRO A 74 -6.33 -21.17 -40.48
C PRO A 74 -5.80 -19.79 -40.86
N VAL A 75 -5.97 -18.81 -39.98
CA VAL A 75 -5.22 -17.55 -40.02
C VAL A 75 -4.51 -17.41 -38.69
N ILE A 76 -3.19 -17.40 -38.76
CA ILE A 76 -2.30 -17.01 -37.67
C ILE A 76 -2.50 -15.50 -37.51
N GLU A 77 -3.23 -15.11 -36.47
CA GLU A 77 -3.27 -13.73 -35.98
C GLU A 77 -2.72 -13.74 -34.57
N ASP A 78 -1.75 -12.86 -34.34
CA ASP A 78 -1.02 -12.69 -33.11
C ASP A 78 -1.98 -12.39 -31.96
N GLU A 79 -1.99 -13.24 -30.92
CA GLU A 79 -2.71 -12.92 -29.68
C GLU A 79 -1.98 -11.79 -28.96
N ASP A 80 -2.57 -10.60 -29.06
CA ASP A 80 -2.45 -9.56 -28.06
C ASP A 80 -3.26 -10.02 -26.84
N THR A 81 -2.59 -10.70 -25.91
CA THR A 81 -3.16 -11.11 -24.63
C THR A 81 -3.35 -9.88 -23.76
N SER A 82 -4.45 -9.16 -23.96
CA SER A 82 -5.00 -8.28 -22.94
C SER A 82 -5.50 -9.15 -21.80
N GLU A 83 -4.74 -9.26 -20.72
CA GLU A 83 -5.23 -9.89 -19.49
C GLU A 83 -6.41 -9.07 -18.98
N VAL A 84 -7.60 -9.66 -19.09
CA VAL A 84 -8.80 -9.19 -18.41
C VAL A 84 -8.55 -9.46 -16.93
N SER A 85 -8.19 -8.42 -16.18
CA SER A 85 -8.20 -8.47 -14.72
C SER A 85 -9.64 -8.70 -14.27
N THR A 86 -9.97 -9.95 -13.97
CA THR A 86 -11.21 -10.30 -13.29
C THR A 86 -11.01 -9.96 -11.82
N SER A 87 -11.71 -8.93 -11.32
CA SER A 87 -11.78 -8.65 -9.88
C SER A 87 -12.30 -9.89 -9.16
N TYR A 88 -11.49 -10.45 -8.26
CA TYR A 88 -11.88 -11.59 -7.44
C TYR A 88 -13.15 -11.24 -6.65
N VAL A 89 -14.16 -12.12 -6.69
CA VAL A 89 -15.39 -11.95 -5.92
C VAL A 89 -15.32 -12.88 -4.72
N PRO A 90 -15.24 -12.35 -3.49
CA PRO A 90 -15.18 -13.16 -2.28
C PRO A 90 -16.38 -14.09 -2.14
N VAL A 91 -16.14 -15.31 -1.70
CA VAL A 91 -17.18 -16.32 -1.36
C VAL A 91 -17.11 -16.72 0.11
N GLU A 92 -18.15 -17.41 0.59
CA GLU A 92 -18.22 -17.90 1.98
C GLU A 92 -16.97 -18.70 2.34
N GLY A 93 -16.33 -18.35 3.46
CA GLY A 93 -15.08 -18.94 3.91
C GLY A 93 -13.80 -18.22 3.47
N ASP A 94 -13.85 -17.29 2.52
CA ASP A 94 -12.67 -16.55 2.06
C ASP A 94 -12.12 -15.63 3.17
N ILE A 95 -13.03 -14.89 3.83
CA ILE A 95 -12.73 -14.15 5.05
C ILE A 95 -13.30 -14.92 6.24
N ARG A 96 -12.42 -15.32 7.16
CA ARG A 96 -12.79 -16.08 8.36
C ARG A 96 -12.70 -15.20 9.61
N ILE A 97 -13.61 -15.40 10.55
CA ILE A 97 -13.45 -14.83 11.90
C ILE A 97 -12.37 -15.65 12.61
N ASN A 98 -11.17 -15.09 12.75
CA ASN A 98 -10.00 -15.85 13.16
C ASN A 98 -9.88 -15.96 14.68
N GLU A 99 -9.96 -14.84 15.40
CA GLU A 99 -9.78 -14.80 16.85
C GLU A 99 -10.71 -13.77 17.50
N ILE A 100 -11.21 -14.10 18.70
CA ILE A 100 -12.13 -13.26 19.46
C ILE A 100 -11.63 -13.10 20.90
N MET A 101 -11.48 -11.85 21.32
CA MET A 101 -11.26 -11.48 22.72
C MET A 101 -12.51 -10.80 23.26
N SER A 102 -13.43 -11.58 23.85
CA SER A 102 -14.64 -11.02 24.46
C SER A 102 -14.38 -10.49 25.87
N ALA A 103 -13.46 -11.10 26.63
CA ALA A 103 -13.24 -10.80 28.05
C ALA A 103 -11.78 -10.38 28.33
N PRO A 104 -11.29 -9.24 27.86
CA PRO A 104 -9.90 -8.83 28.05
C PRO A 104 -9.55 -8.53 29.53
N GLU A 105 -8.25 -8.36 29.81
CA GLU A 105 -7.83 -7.94 31.14
C GLU A 105 -8.34 -6.55 31.53
N THR A 106 -8.36 -6.26 32.84
CA THR A 106 -8.93 -4.98 33.31
C THR A 106 -8.22 -3.78 32.67
N GLY A 107 -8.96 -2.98 31.89
CA GLY A 107 -8.44 -1.78 31.23
C GLY A 107 -8.05 -1.99 29.76
N GLU A 108 -8.09 -3.23 29.28
CA GLU A 108 -7.91 -3.58 27.88
C GLU A 108 -9.27 -3.63 27.15
N LYS A 109 -9.24 -3.61 25.81
CA LYS A 109 -10.44 -3.61 24.97
C LYS A 109 -10.74 -4.98 24.38
N GLU A 110 -12.02 -5.23 24.13
CA GLU A 110 -12.48 -6.40 23.37
C GLU A 110 -12.09 -6.19 21.91
N TRP A 111 -11.90 -7.27 21.16
CA TRP A 111 -11.54 -7.17 19.74
C TRP A 111 -11.89 -8.46 19.00
N ILE A 112 -12.00 -8.32 17.68
CA ILE A 112 -12.21 -9.41 16.73
C ILE A 112 -11.12 -9.31 15.67
N GLU A 113 -10.64 -10.46 15.23
CA GLU A 113 -9.74 -10.59 14.10
C GLU A 113 -10.40 -11.34 12.94
N LEU A 114 -10.16 -10.84 11.74
CA LEU A 114 -10.50 -11.49 10.49
C LEU A 114 -9.25 -11.97 9.77
N TYR A 115 -9.33 -13.10 9.10
CA TYR A 115 -8.27 -13.67 8.28
C TYR A 115 -8.75 -13.83 6.83
N ASN A 116 -7.96 -13.33 5.88
CA ASN A 116 -8.17 -13.59 4.47
C ASN A 116 -7.43 -14.87 4.06
N SER A 117 -8.16 -15.92 3.70
CA SER A 117 -7.59 -17.21 3.27
C SER A 117 -7.21 -17.26 1.79
N THR A 118 -7.47 -16.19 1.05
CA THR A 118 -7.22 -16.11 -0.40
C THR A 118 -5.86 -15.48 -0.71
N ASP A 119 -5.37 -15.73 -1.91
CA ASP A 119 -4.14 -15.13 -2.45
C ASP A 119 -4.38 -13.74 -3.08
N GLN A 120 -5.59 -13.19 -2.93
CA GLN A 120 -5.99 -11.88 -3.42
C GLN A 120 -6.27 -10.94 -2.25
N GLY A 121 -6.03 -9.65 -2.44
CA GLY A 121 -6.52 -8.63 -1.52
C GLY A 121 -8.05 -8.56 -1.58
N ILE A 122 -8.70 -8.53 -0.42
CA ILE A 122 -10.16 -8.43 -0.30
C ILE A 122 -10.52 -7.10 0.36
N ASP A 123 -11.19 -6.24 -0.41
CA ASP A 123 -11.78 -5.00 0.09
C ASP A 123 -13.04 -5.30 0.91
N LEU A 124 -13.06 -4.78 2.13
CA LEU A 124 -14.16 -4.93 3.08
C LEU A 124 -15.06 -3.69 3.14
N GLU A 125 -14.88 -2.71 2.25
CA GLU A 125 -15.75 -1.53 2.20
C GLU A 125 -17.22 -1.93 2.17
N GLY A 126 -17.97 -1.48 3.18
CA GLY A 126 -19.40 -1.75 3.31
C GLY A 126 -19.77 -3.14 3.85
N TRP A 127 -18.81 -4.01 4.15
CA TRP A 127 -19.07 -5.27 4.87
C TRP A 127 -19.56 -4.99 6.29
N ILE A 128 -20.30 -5.93 6.87
CA ILE A 128 -20.96 -5.76 8.18
C ILE A 128 -20.61 -6.93 9.09
N LEU A 129 -20.21 -6.61 10.32
CA LEU A 129 -20.20 -7.56 11.42
C LEU A 129 -21.42 -7.32 12.31
N GLU A 130 -22.24 -8.35 12.49
CA GLU A 130 -23.49 -8.30 13.25
C GLU A 130 -23.44 -9.26 14.45
N GLU A 131 -23.79 -8.76 15.63
CA GLU A 131 -23.79 -9.52 16.88
C GLU A 131 -25.19 -10.03 17.26
N GLY A 132 -25.28 -10.95 18.25
CA GLY A 132 -26.53 -11.56 18.69
C GLY A 132 -27.57 -10.58 19.23
N ALA A 133 -27.13 -9.44 19.76
CA ALA A 133 -28.00 -8.34 20.19
C ALA A 133 -28.49 -7.46 19.03
N GLY A 134 -28.07 -7.72 17.79
CA GLY A 134 -28.40 -6.95 16.59
C GLY A 134 -27.53 -5.70 16.40
N GLN A 135 -26.48 -5.52 17.21
CA GLN A 135 -25.49 -4.46 17.02
C GLN A 135 -24.69 -4.75 15.73
N LYS A 136 -24.47 -3.71 14.93
CA LYS A 136 -23.78 -3.80 13.64
C LYS A 136 -22.57 -2.87 13.62
N THR A 137 -21.47 -3.39 13.09
CA THR A 137 -20.25 -2.64 12.80
C THR A 137 -19.98 -2.71 11.31
N THR A 138 -19.91 -1.57 10.63
CA THR A 138 -19.45 -1.50 9.24
C THR A 138 -17.94 -1.59 9.20
N LEU A 139 -17.41 -2.42 8.30
CA LEU A 139 -15.99 -2.60 8.06
C LEU A 139 -15.55 -1.75 6.85
N PHE A 140 -14.26 -1.42 6.82
CA PHE A 140 -13.63 -0.63 5.78
C PHE A 140 -12.15 -1.04 5.66
N GLY A 141 -11.58 -0.80 4.48
CA GLY A 141 -10.20 -1.16 4.16
C GLY A 141 -10.06 -2.56 3.55
N GLU A 142 -8.83 -2.90 3.18
CA GLU A 142 -8.50 -4.14 2.49
C GLU A 142 -7.75 -5.09 3.42
N ILE A 143 -8.13 -6.37 3.44
CA ILE A 143 -7.26 -7.42 3.96
C ILE A 143 -6.45 -7.96 2.81
N GLY A 144 -5.14 -7.70 2.81
CA GLY A 144 -4.23 -8.26 1.81
C GLY A 144 -4.29 -9.80 1.75
N ALA A 145 -3.77 -10.38 0.68
CA ALA A 145 -3.65 -11.83 0.53
C ALA A 145 -3.04 -12.47 1.79
N TYR A 146 -3.69 -13.51 2.33
CA TYR A 146 -3.26 -14.18 3.58
C TYR A 146 -3.11 -13.25 4.81
N GLY A 147 -3.70 -12.06 4.75
CA GLY A 147 -3.57 -11.03 5.77
C GLY A 147 -4.56 -11.19 6.92
N TYR A 148 -4.28 -10.48 8.01
CA TYR A 148 -5.13 -10.37 9.19
C TYR A 148 -5.59 -8.94 9.36
N LEU A 149 -6.83 -8.76 9.82
CA LEU A 149 -7.35 -7.46 10.21
C LEU A 149 -7.93 -7.55 11.62
N VAL A 150 -7.35 -6.79 12.53
CA VAL A 150 -7.80 -6.70 13.92
C VAL A 150 -8.43 -5.35 14.17
N PHE A 151 -9.61 -5.35 14.80
CA PHE A 151 -10.25 -4.13 15.23
C PHE A 151 -10.82 -4.26 16.64
N ASP A 152 -10.71 -3.17 17.38
CA ASP A 152 -11.31 -3.04 18.70
C ASP A 152 -12.85 -3.09 18.56
N LYS A 153 -13.49 -3.83 19.46
CA LYS A 153 -14.93 -3.93 19.57
C LYS A 153 -15.36 -3.61 21.00
N SER A 154 -16.59 -3.13 21.16
CA SER A 154 -17.21 -2.97 22.46
C SER A 154 -18.59 -3.62 22.46
N GLY A 155 -18.91 -4.34 23.52
CA GLY A 155 -20.21 -4.96 23.71
C GLY A 155 -20.26 -6.46 23.38
N LEU A 156 -19.11 -7.13 23.25
CA LEU A 156 -19.09 -8.59 23.13
C LEU A 156 -19.56 -9.23 24.44
N ASN A 157 -20.50 -10.16 24.36
CA ASN A 157 -21.05 -10.78 25.55
C ASN A 157 -20.11 -11.83 26.14
N ASN A 158 -19.55 -11.52 27.31
CA ASN A 158 -18.62 -12.38 28.06
C ASN A 158 -19.15 -13.78 28.40
N SER A 159 -20.47 -13.99 28.46
CA SER A 159 -21.06 -15.31 28.70
C SER A 159 -21.27 -16.12 27.43
N GLY A 160 -21.36 -15.45 26.28
CA GLY A 160 -21.64 -16.03 24.98
C GLY A 160 -22.31 -15.05 24.02
N ASP A 161 -21.97 -15.14 22.74
CA ASP A 161 -22.52 -14.30 21.67
C ASP A 161 -22.60 -15.07 20.33
N VAL A 162 -23.25 -14.48 19.34
CA VAL A 162 -23.11 -14.84 17.93
C VAL A 162 -22.53 -13.66 17.18
N ILE A 163 -21.54 -13.92 16.33
CA ILE A 163 -20.95 -12.94 15.42
C ILE A 163 -21.16 -13.44 14.00
N ILE A 164 -21.74 -12.59 13.14
CA ILE A 164 -22.02 -12.89 11.74
C ILE A 164 -21.30 -11.86 10.88
N LEU A 165 -20.38 -12.31 10.03
CA LEU A 165 -19.73 -11.48 9.03
C LEU A 165 -20.55 -11.53 7.74
N LYS A 166 -20.88 -10.37 7.19
CA LYS A 166 -21.63 -10.21 5.95
C LYS A 166 -20.90 -9.32 4.96
N ASP A 167 -20.98 -9.63 3.68
CA ASP A 167 -20.50 -8.77 2.62
C ASP A 167 -21.38 -7.51 2.45
N GLN A 168 -20.98 -6.62 1.56
CA GLN A 168 -21.72 -5.41 1.18
C GLN A 168 -23.14 -5.67 0.64
N ASN A 169 -23.43 -6.87 0.16
CA ASN A 169 -24.74 -7.29 -0.33
C ASN A 169 -25.59 -7.97 0.75
N GLY A 170 -25.04 -8.19 1.95
CA GLY A 170 -25.67 -8.88 3.06
C GLY A 170 -25.56 -10.40 3.03
N GLN A 171 -24.76 -10.98 2.12
CA GLN A 171 -24.42 -12.40 2.10
C GLN A 171 -23.56 -12.73 3.31
N VAL A 172 -23.86 -13.83 4.01
CA VAL A 172 -23.04 -14.30 5.15
C VAL A 172 -21.77 -14.93 4.61
N MET A 173 -20.63 -14.44 5.11
CA MET A 173 -19.29 -14.86 4.71
C MET A 173 -18.65 -15.80 5.73
N ASP A 174 -18.91 -15.55 7.01
CA ASP A 174 -18.58 -16.45 8.12
C ASP A 174 -19.47 -16.15 9.33
N SER A 175 -19.57 -17.10 10.27
CA SER A 175 -20.24 -16.87 11.54
C SER A 175 -19.69 -17.75 12.65
N VAL A 176 -19.71 -17.23 13.88
CA VAL A 176 -19.27 -17.92 15.08
C VAL A 176 -20.25 -17.72 16.21
N ILE A 177 -20.54 -18.80 16.91
CA ILE A 177 -21.37 -18.82 18.12
C ILE A 177 -20.49 -19.36 19.24
N TYR A 178 -20.46 -18.67 20.38
CA TYR A 178 -19.69 -19.09 21.54
C TYR A 178 -20.48 -18.94 22.84
N GLY A 179 -20.06 -19.67 23.88
CA GLY A 179 -20.60 -19.53 25.23
C GLY A 179 -22.02 -20.07 25.43
N ASP A 180 -22.83 -19.35 26.19
CA ASP A 180 -24.22 -19.71 26.51
C ASP A 180 -25.24 -19.28 25.45
N TRP A 181 -24.77 -18.76 24.30
CA TRP A 181 -25.60 -18.43 23.16
C TRP A 181 -26.03 -19.69 22.40
N GLN A 182 -27.36 -19.90 22.30
CA GLN A 182 -28.08 -20.93 21.52
C GLN A 182 -27.24 -22.15 21.06
N GLU A 183 -27.20 -23.21 21.88
CA GLU A 183 -26.57 -24.51 21.54
C GLU A 183 -25.14 -24.44 20.96
N SER A 184 -24.36 -23.42 21.37
CA SER A 184 -22.94 -23.30 21.05
C SER A 184 -22.17 -24.61 21.29
N GLN A 185 -21.27 -24.94 20.35
CA GLN A 185 -20.29 -26.01 20.51
C GLN A 185 -18.97 -25.53 21.15
N SER A 186 -18.80 -24.21 21.28
CA SER A 186 -17.57 -23.57 21.79
C SER A 186 -17.83 -22.81 23.10
N VAL A 187 -16.81 -22.76 23.95
CA VAL A 187 -16.88 -22.06 25.26
C VAL A 187 -16.74 -20.55 25.07
N ALA A 188 -17.31 -19.76 25.98
CA ALA A 188 -16.94 -18.35 26.07
C ALA A 188 -15.54 -18.24 26.68
N PRO A 189 -14.64 -17.43 26.10
CA PRO A 189 -13.29 -17.35 26.61
C PRO A 189 -13.27 -16.71 28.00
N GLU A 190 -12.52 -17.32 28.92
CA GLU A 190 -12.28 -16.76 30.25
C GLU A 190 -11.56 -15.41 30.16
N LYS A 191 -11.61 -14.66 31.27
CA LYS A 191 -10.95 -13.36 31.32
C LYS A 191 -9.45 -13.46 30.98
N GLY A 192 -8.99 -12.61 30.08
CA GLY A 192 -7.62 -12.54 29.59
C GLY A 192 -7.28 -13.59 28.52
N LYS A 193 -8.24 -14.43 28.13
CA LYS A 193 -8.09 -15.47 27.12
C LYS A 193 -8.87 -15.10 25.87
N SER A 194 -8.48 -15.66 24.74
CA SER A 194 -9.18 -15.50 23.47
C SER A 194 -9.75 -16.83 22.99
N LEU A 195 -10.70 -16.73 22.07
CA LEU A 195 -11.27 -17.85 21.35
C LEU A 195 -10.69 -17.84 19.93
N ILE A 196 -9.98 -18.90 19.57
CA ILE A 196 -9.25 -19.03 18.31
C ILE A 196 -9.86 -20.10 17.41
N LEU A 197 -9.96 -19.83 16.11
CA LEU A 197 -10.32 -20.80 15.09
C LEU A 197 -9.11 -21.70 14.77
N VAL A 198 -9.20 -23.00 15.06
CA VAL A 198 -8.18 -24.00 14.69
C VAL A 198 -8.86 -25.26 14.16
N ALA A 199 -8.42 -25.74 12.99
CA ALA A 199 -8.96 -26.94 12.34
C ALA A 199 -10.51 -26.95 12.29
N GLU A 200 -11.10 -25.83 11.86
CA GLU A 200 -12.55 -25.60 11.77
C GLU A 200 -13.34 -25.61 13.08
N ASN A 201 -12.66 -25.54 14.23
CA ASN A 201 -13.30 -25.47 15.55
C ASN A 201 -12.77 -24.28 16.34
N TYR A 202 -13.65 -23.60 17.06
CA TYR A 202 -13.26 -22.54 17.98
C TYR A 202 -12.86 -23.12 19.34
N GLU A 203 -11.61 -22.91 19.70
CA GLU A 203 -11.04 -23.35 20.97
C GLU A 203 -10.49 -22.16 21.77
N GLN A 204 -10.54 -22.24 23.09
CA GLN A 204 -10.00 -21.18 23.95
C GLN A 204 -8.49 -21.33 24.11
N THR A 205 -7.75 -20.23 24.06
CA THR A 205 -6.31 -20.16 24.32
C THR A 205 -5.94 -19.13 25.39
N GLU A 206 -4.91 -19.43 26.17
CA GLU A 206 -4.27 -18.46 27.08
C GLU A 206 -3.22 -17.61 26.35
N VAL A 207 -2.75 -18.07 25.19
CA VAL A 207 -1.79 -17.37 24.35
C VAL A 207 -2.56 -16.67 23.25
N VAL A 208 -2.75 -15.37 23.43
CA VAL A 208 -3.40 -14.49 22.45
C VAL A 208 -2.53 -14.40 21.19
N THR A 209 -3.14 -14.64 20.03
CA THR A 209 -2.46 -14.67 18.71
C THR A 209 -2.84 -13.48 17.82
N LYS A 210 -3.19 -12.36 18.46
CA LYS A 210 -3.59 -11.10 17.82
C LYS A 210 -2.60 -10.66 16.73
N GLY A 211 -3.12 -10.46 15.52
CA GLY A 211 -2.40 -10.05 14.32
C GLY A 211 -1.77 -11.19 13.53
N GLY A 212 -2.05 -12.46 13.87
CA GLY A 212 -1.34 -13.61 13.31
C GLY A 212 -2.09 -14.93 13.43
N GLN A 213 -1.43 -16.02 13.05
CA GLN A 213 -2.07 -17.32 13.03
C GLN A 213 -2.33 -17.86 14.45
N ASN A 214 -3.52 -18.42 14.64
CA ASN A 214 -3.93 -19.13 15.84
C ASN A 214 -3.07 -20.34 16.17
N ILE A 215 -2.58 -20.41 17.42
CA ILE A 215 -1.81 -21.53 17.95
C ILE A 215 -2.52 -22.11 19.17
N LEU A 216 -3.03 -23.33 19.04
CA LEU A 216 -3.54 -24.10 20.17
C LEU A 216 -2.39 -24.69 20.98
N GLN A 217 -1.93 -23.97 22.00
CA GLN A 217 -0.97 -24.54 22.95
C GLN A 217 -1.73 -25.33 24.03
N GLN A 218 -1.77 -26.66 23.89
CA GLN A 218 -2.21 -27.52 25.01
C GLN A 218 -1.21 -27.36 26.16
N THR A 219 -1.65 -26.77 27.27
CA THR A 219 -0.87 -26.78 28.50
C THR A 219 -0.72 -28.23 28.95
N GLN A 220 0.49 -28.78 28.83
CA GLN A 220 0.83 -30.00 29.55
C GLN A 220 0.59 -29.74 31.04
N PRO A 221 -0.15 -30.59 31.76
CA PRO A 221 -0.30 -30.41 33.19
C PRO A 221 1.09 -30.45 33.83
N LEU A 222 1.41 -29.39 34.58
CA LEU A 222 2.60 -29.32 35.43
C LEU A 222 2.68 -30.61 36.26
N ASP A 223 3.64 -31.46 35.94
CA ASP A 223 3.94 -32.66 36.72
C ASP A 223 4.09 -32.26 38.19
N GLU A 224 3.22 -32.80 39.04
CA GLU A 224 3.31 -32.68 40.48
C GLU A 224 4.71 -33.14 40.92
N GLU A 225 5.43 -32.27 41.64
CA GLU A 225 6.69 -32.60 42.29
C GLU A 225 6.55 -33.92 43.07
N VAL A 226 7.14 -35.00 42.54
CA VAL A 226 7.34 -36.23 43.30
C VAL A 226 8.40 -35.94 44.35
N VAL A 227 7.94 -35.58 45.55
CA VAL A 227 8.75 -35.48 46.76
C VAL A 227 9.34 -36.87 47.06
N GLU A 228 10.60 -37.07 46.63
CA GLU A 228 11.36 -38.28 46.91
C GLU A 228 11.77 -38.28 48.41
N GLN A 229 10.96 -38.92 49.25
CA GLN A 229 11.30 -39.19 50.64
C GLN A 229 12.33 -40.33 50.71
N LYS A 230 13.55 -39.98 51.12
CA LYS A 230 14.57 -40.92 51.57
C LYS A 230 14.12 -41.63 52.85
N GLU A 231 13.93 -42.95 52.77
CA GLU A 231 13.99 -43.84 53.94
C GLU A 231 15.28 -44.70 53.91
N PRO A 232 15.83 -45.07 55.08
CA PRO A 232 17.19 -45.59 55.21
C PRO A 232 17.28 -47.10 55.01
N VAL A 233 18.35 -47.55 54.36
CA VAL A 233 18.72 -48.96 54.21
C VAL A 233 19.55 -49.40 55.42
N GLU A 234 19.14 -50.49 56.07
CA GLU A 234 19.96 -51.30 56.99
C GLU A 234 20.04 -52.76 56.45
N PRO A 235 21.17 -53.48 56.60
CA PRO A 235 21.52 -54.59 55.72
C PRO A 235 21.37 -55.98 56.35
N THR A 236 21.07 -57.01 55.55
CA THR A 236 21.33 -58.42 55.91
C THR A 236 21.75 -59.30 54.72
N VAL A 237 22.98 -59.79 54.87
CA VAL A 237 23.79 -60.95 54.39
C VAL A 237 23.06 -62.16 53.72
N PRO A 238 23.76 -62.96 52.87
CA PRO A 238 23.19 -63.80 51.79
C PRO A 238 23.24 -65.32 52.06
N GLU A 239 22.54 -66.13 51.26
CA GLU A 239 22.76 -67.59 51.20
C GLU A 239 22.35 -68.24 49.85
N GLU A 240 23.35 -68.85 49.22
CA GLU A 240 23.44 -70.16 48.54
C GLU A 240 22.54 -70.63 47.35
N SER A 241 23.28 -71.21 46.38
CA SER A 241 22.96 -72.07 45.21
C SER A 241 22.83 -73.56 45.67
N PRO A 242 22.75 -74.65 44.83
CA PRO A 242 22.37 -74.84 43.41
C PRO A 242 21.37 -76.04 43.12
N GLU A 243 20.91 -76.13 41.85
CA GLU A 243 20.76 -77.35 40.99
C GLU A 243 19.66 -78.44 41.23
N PRO A 244 19.39 -79.43 40.30
CA PRO A 244 19.50 -79.47 38.82
C PRO A 244 18.46 -80.39 38.05
N THR A 245 18.62 -80.47 36.71
CA THR A 245 18.42 -81.63 35.78
C THR A 245 17.03 -82.10 35.30
N THR A 246 16.77 -82.07 33.97
CA THR A 246 16.65 -83.25 33.04
C THR A 246 16.16 -82.79 31.63
N VAL A 247 17.00 -82.66 30.56
CA VAL A 247 17.42 -83.62 29.49
C VAL A 247 16.36 -84.69 29.10
N LEU A 248 15.98 -85.06 27.85
CA LEU A 248 16.44 -85.03 26.42
C LEU A 248 15.29 -85.71 25.57
N PRO A 249 15.35 -86.06 24.25
CA PRO A 249 16.06 -85.52 23.05
C PRO A 249 15.26 -85.49 21.70
N ALA A 250 15.84 -84.76 20.72
CA ALA A 250 16.10 -84.99 19.28
C ALA A 250 15.20 -85.86 18.36
N GLU A 251 14.86 -85.32 17.17
CA GLU A 251 15.53 -85.58 15.86
C GLU A 251 14.81 -84.76 14.74
N THR A 252 15.45 -83.73 14.16
CA THR A 252 16.12 -83.68 12.83
C THR A 252 15.31 -84.11 11.60
N GLN A 253 15.11 -83.15 10.69
CA GLN A 253 15.62 -83.27 9.31
C GLN A 253 15.83 -81.88 8.68
N GLU A 254 17.07 -81.66 8.27
CA GLU A 254 17.63 -80.51 7.58
C GLU A 254 17.21 -80.42 6.11
N GLU A 255 17.45 -79.21 5.56
CA GLU A 255 17.57 -78.83 4.15
C GLU A 255 16.28 -78.75 3.32
N VAL A 256 15.83 -77.51 3.06
CA VAL A 256 16.13 -76.79 1.80
C VAL A 256 16.05 -75.27 2.04
N LEU A 257 17.15 -74.58 1.70
CA LEU A 257 17.31 -73.23 1.12
C LEU A 257 16.04 -72.35 1.03
N GLU A 258 16.03 -71.05 1.34
CA GLU A 258 17.06 -70.04 1.12
C GLU A 258 16.69 -68.80 1.93
N GLU A 259 17.72 -68.11 2.36
CA GLU A 259 17.75 -66.87 3.13
C GLU A 259 17.05 -65.74 2.36
N VAL A 260 15.90 -65.28 2.84
CA VAL A 260 15.39 -63.94 2.54
C VAL A 260 15.20 -63.26 3.88
N VAL A 261 16.32 -62.79 4.45
CA VAL A 261 16.27 -61.65 5.36
C VAL A 261 15.95 -60.46 4.48
N GLU A 262 14.67 -60.25 4.21
CA GLU A 262 14.19 -59.02 3.58
C GLU A 262 14.51 -57.92 4.60
N GLN A 263 15.60 -57.20 4.36
CA GLN A 263 15.84 -55.92 5.01
C GLN A 263 14.65 -55.05 4.66
N VAL A 264 13.72 -54.90 5.61
CA VAL A 264 12.68 -53.89 5.53
C VAL A 264 13.43 -52.57 5.66
N GLU A 265 13.86 -52.01 4.53
CA GLU A 265 14.28 -50.61 4.47
C GLU A 265 13.05 -49.80 4.89
N GLU A 266 13.15 -49.19 6.06
CA GLU A 266 12.14 -48.26 6.56
C GLU A 266 12.07 -47.10 5.55
N ILE A 267 10.99 -47.02 4.77
CA ILE A 267 10.79 -45.94 3.81
C ILE A 267 10.57 -44.63 4.58
N VAL A 268 11.65 -43.91 4.83
CA VAL A 268 11.60 -42.58 5.43
C VAL A 268 11.00 -41.61 4.40
N SER A 269 9.83 -41.06 4.71
CA SER A 269 9.20 -40.02 3.89
C SER A 269 9.71 -38.63 4.29
N TYR A 270 10.18 -37.84 3.31
CA TYR A 270 10.63 -36.46 3.51
C TYR A 270 9.54 -35.45 3.08
N GLN A 271 9.58 -34.25 3.66
CA GLN A 271 8.73 -33.12 3.27
C GLN A 271 9.54 -32.07 2.51
N TYR A 272 8.91 -31.43 1.53
CA TYR A 272 9.49 -30.41 0.67
C TYR A 272 8.63 -29.15 0.73
N SER A 273 9.26 -27.98 0.72
CA SER A 273 8.61 -26.67 0.71
C SER A 273 9.59 -25.62 0.24
N GLU A 274 9.16 -24.63 -0.53
CA GLU A 274 9.99 -23.44 -0.79
C GLU A 274 9.81 -22.38 0.31
N GLN A 275 8.86 -22.60 1.23
CA GLN A 275 8.42 -21.64 2.24
C GLN A 275 9.19 -21.73 3.57
N ILE A 276 10.49 -22.00 3.50
CA ILE A 276 11.43 -22.01 4.61
C ILE A 276 12.67 -21.22 4.20
N ARG A 277 13.17 -20.37 5.09
CA ARG A 277 14.32 -19.50 4.82
C ARG A 277 15.28 -19.43 5.99
N ILE A 278 16.50 -18.99 5.73
CA ILE A 278 17.42 -18.49 6.75
C ILE A 278 16.87 -17.14 7.24
N ASN A 279 16.65 -17.00 8.54
CA ASN A 279 15.96 -15.84 9.12
C ASN A 279 16.91 -14.92 9.90
N GLU A 280 17.79 -15.51 10.70
CA GLU A 280 18.74 -14.77 11.52
C GLU A 280 19.98 -15.65 11.74
N LEU A 281 21.17 -15.06 11.84
CA LEU A 281 22.39 -15.78 12.19
C LEU A 281 23.31 -14.89 13.02
N LEU A 282 24.03 -15.48 13.97
CA LEU A 282 25.04 -14.81 14.78
C LEU A 282 26.42 -15.40 14.47
N PRO A 283 27.18 -14.84 13.51
CA PRO A 283 28.54 -15.30 13.21
C PRO A 283 29.57 -14.98 14.27
N ASN A 284 29.40 -13.85 14.97
CA ASN A 284 30.42 -13.32 15.87
C ASN A 284 29.83 -13.09 17.27
N PRO A 285 29.52 -14.14 18.04
CA PRO A 285 29.04 -13.98 19.40
C PRO A 285 30.08 -13.31 20.31
N GLU A 286 29.64 -12.75 21.45
CA GLU A 286 30.58 -12.18 22.43
C GLU A 286 31.50 -13.27 23.00
N GLY A 287 32.82 -13.06 22.91
CA GLY A 287 33.80 -13.91 23.57
C GLY A 287 34.17 -15.19 22.81
N SER A 288 33.37 -16.26 22.94
CA SER A 288 33.66 -17.56 22.29
C SER A 288 32.73 -17.79 21.11
N ASP A 289 33.31 -18.22 19.99
CA ASP A 289 32.61 -18.63 18.77
C ASP A 289 31.72 -19.90 19.00
N ASP A 290 31.72 -20.50 20.18
CA ASP A 290 30.84 -21.63 20.53
C ASP A 290 29.34 -21.23 20.56
N ALA A 291 29.06 -19.94 20.69
CA ALA A 291 27.70 -19.40 20.74
C ALA A 291 27.16 -18.92 19.38
N GLU A 292 27.80 -19.33 18.27
CA GLU A 292 27.27 -19.15 16.92
C GLU A 292 25.97 -19.94 16.72
N TRP A 293 25.06 -19.39 15.93
CA TRP A 293 23.80 -20.07 15.58
C TRP A 293 23.23 -19.53 14.29
N ILE A 294 22.38 -20.35 13.67
CA ILE A 294 21.57 -20.04 12.49
C ILE A 294 20.12 -20.31 12.86
N GLU A 295 19.23 -19.41 12.50
CA GLU A 295 17.80 -19.56 12.65
C GLU A 295 17.13 -19.73 11.30
N LEU A 296 16.19 -20.66 11.22
CA LEU A 296 15.30 -20.85 10.09
C LEU A 296 13.89 -20.40 10.45
N PHE A 297 13.19 -19.83 9.48
CA PHE A 297 11.79 -19.41 9.62
C PHE A 297 10.93 -20.08 8.54
N ASN A 298 9.92 -20.83 9.00
CA ASN A 298 8.90 -21.39 8.12
C ASN A 298 7.85 -20.29 7.88
N TYR A 299 7.94 -19.62 6.75
CA TYR A 299 6.98 -18.60 6.33
C TYR A 299 5.79 -19.19 5.55
N GLY A 300 5.73 -20.52 5.45
CA GLY A 300 4.65 -21.26 4.83
C GLY A 300 3.51 -21.54 5.79
N ILE A 301 2.36 -21.93 5.24
CA ILE A 301 1.10 -22.07 5.95
C ILE A 301 0.83 -23.47 6.54
N GLU A 302 1.85 -24.33 6.58
CA GLU A 302 1.76 -25.68 7.13
C GLU A 302 3.01 -25.97 7.97
N PRO A 303 2.92 -26.76 9.05
CA PRO A 303 4.10 -27.24 9.75
C PRO A 303 5.01 -28.05 8.81
N LEU A 304 6.31 -27.76 8.85
CA LEU A 304 7.31 -28.40 8.01
C LEU A 304 8.30 -29.22 8.85
N ASP A 305 8.33 -30.54 8.63
CA ASP A 305 9.36 -31.43 9.15
C ASP A 305 10.62 -31.33 8.29
N LEU A 306 11.67 -30.76 8.85
CA LEU A 306 12.96 -30.56 8.19
C LEU A 306 13.85 -31.81 8.15
N ARG A 307 13.34 -32.99 8.50
CA ARG A 307 14.08 -34.24 8.33
C ARG A 307 14.51 -34.43 6.87
N GLY A 308 15.80 -34.66 6.67
CA GLY A 308 16.44 -34.77 5.36
C GLY A 308 17.02 -33.45 4.84
N TRP A 309 16.59 -32.30 5.37
CA TRP A 309 17.14 -30.99 5.00
C TRP A 309 18.55 -30.80 5.56
N SER A 310 19.30 -29.88 4.96
CA SER A 310 20.68 -29.63 5.39
C SER A 310 21.11 -28.16 5.31
N LEU A 311 22.04 -27.81 6.19
CA LEU A 311 22.75 -26.52 6.19
C LEU A 311 24.21 -26.72 5.82
N GLU A 312 24.71 -25.92 4.89
CA GLU A 312 26.10 -25.98 4.43
C GLU A 312 26.74 -24.60 4.46
N ASP A 313 27.98 -24.51 4.96
CA ASP A 313 28.79 -23.27 4.87
C ASP A 313 29.69 -23.27 3.62
N ALA A 314 30.30 -22.12 3.29
CA ALA A 314 31.16 -22.01 2.12
C ALA A 314 32.44 -22.88 2.21
N SER A 315 32.78 -23.41 3.39
CA SER A 315 33.87 -24.37 3.59
C SER A 315 33.50 -25.79 3.14
N GLY A 316 32.21 -26.06 2.94
CA GLY A 316 31.65 -27.36 2.60
C GLY A 316 31.34 -28.22 3.83
N THR A 317 31.34 -27.65 5.03
CA THR A 317 30.83 -28.34 6.22
C THR A 317 29.32 -28.43 6.08
N ASN A 318 28.77 -29.64 6.18
CA ASN A 318 27.36 -29.90 5.95
C ASN A 318 26.71 -30.54 7.19
N TYR A 319 25.65 -29.93 7.68
CA TYR A 319 24.80 -30.41 8.76
C TYR A 319 23.49 -30.98 8.20
N LEU A 320 23.33 -32.30 8.26
CA LEU A 320 22.09 -32.99 7.89
C LEU A 320 21.18 -33.15 9.10
N ILE A 321 19.93 -32.72 8.96
CA ILE A 321 18.87 -32.95 9.95
C ILE A 321 18.36 -34.38 9.76
N ASN A 322 18.88 -35.31 10.56
CA ASN A 322 18.64 -36.75 10.43
C ASN A 322 17.39 -37.25 11.20
N GLU A 323 16.91 -36.48 12.17
CA GLU A 323 15.72 -36.75 12.96
C GLU A 323 14.57 -35.80 12.59
N SER A 324 13.35 -36.11 13.03
CA SER A 324 12.20 -35.23 12.79
C SER A 324 12.38 -33.89 13.53
N LEU A 325 12.31 -32.80 12.78
CA LEU A 325 12.42 -31.43 13.30
C LEU A 325 11.30 -30.61 12.68
N VAL A 326 10.16 -30.61 13.36
CA VAL A 326 8.97 -29.90 12.89
C VAL A 326 9.07 -28.42 13.28
N VAL A 327 9.06 -27.56 12.26
CA VAL A 327 8.91 -26.11 12.41
C VAL A 327 7.45 -25.79 12.12
N SER A 328 6.71 -25.32 13.11
CA SER A 328 5.32 -24.89 12.94
C SER A 328 5.18 -23.83 11.85
N GLN A 329 3.98 -23.63 11.31
CA GLN A 329 3.70 -22.46 10.47
C GLN A 329 4.09 -21.17 11.19
N SER A 330 4.69 -20.23 10.46
CA SER A 330 5.26 -19.00 11.01
C SER A 330 6.18 -19.26 12.21
N GLY A 331 6.77 -20.44 12.26
CA GLY A 331 7.61 -20.92 13.35
C GLY A 331 9.08 -20.72 13.05
N TYR A 332 9.86 -20.66 14.12
CA TYR A 332 11.30 -20.46 14.07
C TYR A 332 12.02 -21.66 14.69
N VAL A 333 13.18 -22.02 14.14
CA VAL A 333 14.07 -23.00 14.75
C VAL A 333 15.50 -22.50 14.75
N VAL A 334 16.14 -22.55 15.92
CA VAL A 334 17.52 -22.12 16.12
C VAL A 334 18.43 -23.34 16.18
N LEU A 335 19.41 -23.38 15.30
CA LEU A 335 20.43 -24.41 15.17
C LEU A 335 21.78 -23.83 15.61
N GLN A 336 22.21 -24.20 16.82
CA GLN A 336 23.47 -23.75 17.39
C GLN A 336 24.67 -24.50 16.79
N ARG A 337 25.84 -23.88 16.83
CA ARG A 337 27.09 -24.49 16.39
C ARG A 337 27.40 -25.82 17.06
N GLU A 338 27.08 -25.98 18.35
CA GLU A 338 27.27 -27.26 19.06
C GLU A 338 26.50 -28.41 18.36
N THR A 339 25.35 -28.09 17.76
CA THR A 339 24.52 -29.02 17.01
C THR A 339 24.99 -29.16 15.57
N THR A 340 25.27 -28.05 14.88
CA THR A 340 25.54 -28.05 13.44
C THR A 340 26.99 -28.34 13.07
N ALA A 341 27.93 -28.06 13.98
CA ALA A 341 29.37 -27.98 13.74
C ALA A 341 29.80 -26.97 12.65
N LEU A 342 28.87 -26.18 12.11
CA LEU A 342 29.16 -25.09 11.17
C LEU A 342 29.93 -24.00 11.92
N SER A 343 31.03 -23.53 11.33
CA SER A 343 31.86 -22.48 11.92
C SER A 343 31.76 -21.25 11.04
N LEU A 344 30.92 -20.30 11.44
CA LEU A 344 30.58 -19.13 10.64
C LEU A 344 31.76 -18.16 10.65
N ASN A 345 32.33 -17.85 9.48
CA ASN A 345 33.42 -16.88 9.46
C ASN A 345 32.92 -15.48 9.82
N ASN A 346 33.66 -14.76 10.67
CA ASN A 346 33.39 -13.35 11.03
C ASN A 346 33.53 -12.35 9.86
N SER A 347 34.01 -12.84 8.72
CA SER A 347 34.17 -12.16 7.43
C SER A 347 33.70 -13.09 6.33
N ASN A 348 33.45 -12.57 5.13
CA ASN A 348 33.14 -13.29 3.87
C ASN A 348 32.77 -14.77 4.08
N GLU A 349 31.47 -15.01 4.21
CA GLU A 349 30.90 -16.34 4.40
C GLU A 349 29.61 -16.45 3.59
N THR A 350 29.26 -17.67 3.23
CA THR A 350 27.97 -17.99 2.63
C THR A 350 27.37 -19.20 3.34
N VAL A 351 26.09 -19.12 3.72
CA VAL A 351 25.33 -20.23 4.30
C VAL A 351 24.25 -20.64 3.31
N TYR A 352 24.11 -21.93 3.07
CA TYR A 352 23.12 -22.53 2.18
C TYR A 352 22.15 -23.39 2.97
N LEU A 353 20.85 -23.21 2.72
CA LEU A 353 19.79 -24.12 3.13
C LEU A 353 19.41 -25.01 1.94
N LYS A 354 19.48 -26.33 2.13
CA LYS A 354 19.20 -27.32 1.08
C LYS A 354 18.10 -28.29 1.48
N ASP A 355 17.29 -28.67 0.50
CA ASP A 355 16.26 -29.70 0.65
C ASP A 355 16.86 -31.13 0.71
N PRO A 356 16.02 -32.17 0.92
CA PRO A 356 16.47 -33.57 0.96
C PRO A 356 17.13 -34.11 -0.31
N ASP A 357 16.85 -33.52 -1.47
CA ASP A 357 17.47 -33.88 -2.75
C ASP A 357 18.78 -33.11 -3.00
N GLY A 358 19.13 -32.17 -2.12
CA GLY A 358 20.32 -31.32 -2.17
C GLY A 358 20.15 -30.06 -3.01
N GLN A 359 18.93 -29.69 -3.39
CA GLN A 359 18.63 -28.42 -4.03
C GLN A 359 18.77 -27.29 -3.02
N VAL A 360 19.45 -26.20 -3.40
CA VAL A 360 19.52 -24.97 -2.58
C VAL A 360 18.17 -24.27 -2.64
N ILE A 361 17.54 -24.14 -1.47
CA ILE A 361 16.25 -23.46 -1.28
C ILE A 361 16.47 -22.01 -0.87
N ASP A 362 17.48 -21.75 -0.03
CA ASP A 362 17.84 -20.39 0.38
C ASP A 362 19.35 -20.26 0.58
N GLU A 363 19.85 -19.04 0.42
CA GLU A 363 21.26 -18.71 0.62
C GLU A 363 21.44 -17.32 1.24
N PHE A 364 22.45 -17.18 2.10
CA PHE A 364 22.86 -15.88 2.61
C PHE A 364 24.36 -15.70 2.55
N ASP A 365 24.80 -14.67 1.82
CA ASP A 365 26.18 -14.22 1.70
C ASP A 365 26.40 -12.92 2.48
N TYR A 366 27.44 -12.86 3.31
CA TYR A 366 27.81 -11.65 4.03
C TYR A 366 29.32 -11.39 4.02
N GLU A 367 29.70 -10.12 3.87
CA GLU A 367 31.12 -9.72 3.81
C GLU A 367 31.77 -9.61 5.19
N LYS A 368 31.02 -9.21 6.22
CA LYS A 368 31.57 -8.96 7.55
C LYS A 368 30.49 -8.93 8.63
N SER A 369 30.80 -9.52 9.78
CA SER A 369 29.95 -9.50 10.97
C SER A 369 30.65 -8.81 12.14
N LYS A 370 29.88 -8.08 12.95
CA LYS A 370 30.36 -7.41 14.16
C LYS A 370 30.06 -8.27 15.39
N GLU A 371 30.95 -8.22 16.37
CA GLU A 371 30.79 -8.93 17.64
C GLU A 371 29.45 -8.55 18.30
N SER A 372 28.75 -9.56 18.80
CA SER A 372 27.43 -9.48 19.45
C SER A 372 26.32 -8.89 18.57
N GLN A 373 26.44 -9.00 17.24
CA GLN A 373 25.40 -8.59 16.31
C GLN A 373 25.06 -9.74 15.37
N SER A 374 23.76 -9.97 15.18
CA SER A 374 23.24 -10.92 14.21
C SER A 374 22.98 -10.24 12.87
N TRP A 375 22.98 -11.04 11.80
CA TRP A 375 22.30 -10.68 10.57
C TRP A 375 20.87 -11.18 10.66
N SER A 376 19.92 -10.30 10.42
CA SER A 376 18.49 -10.52 10.58
C SER A 376 17.78 -10.14 9.29
N PHE A 377 16.89 -11.01 8.82
CA PHE A 377 16.12 -10.80 7.61
C PHE A 377 14.86 -9.97 7.88
N PHE A 378 14.66 -8.90 7.11
CA PHE A 378 13.46 -8.07 7.09
C PHE A 378 12.86 -8.03 5.68
N GLU A 379 11.65 -7.48 5.51
CA GLU A 379 11.03 -7.32 4.19
C GLU A 379 11.89 -6.53 3.19
N ASP A 380 12.68 -5.56 3.68
CA ASP A 380 13.59 -4.75 2.87
C ASP A 380 14.99 -5.38 2.71
N GLY A 381 15.19 -6.59 3.23
CA GLY A 381 16.40 -7.40 3.09
C GLY A 381 17.15 -7.64 4.41
N TRP A 382 18.37 -8.16 4.28
CA TRP A 382 19.24 -8.48 5.41
C TRP A 382 19.83 -7.23 6.06
N GLN A 383 19.70 -7.11 7.38
CA GLN A 383 20.29 -6.03 8.17
C GLN A 383 21.01 -6.59 9.39
N MET A 384 22.06 -5.91 9.85
CA MET A 384 22.79 -6.31 11.05
C MET A 384 22.17 -5.66 12.29
N THR A 385 21.74 -6.46 13.28
CA THR A 385 21.03 -5.99 14.48
C THR A 385 21.83 -6.27 15.76
N GLU A 386 21.67 -5.39 16.76
CA GLU A 386 22.21 -5.63 18.12
C GLU A 386 21.25 -6.47 18.98
N LYS A 387 19.95 -6.40 18.66
CA LYS A 387 18.94 -7.24 19.29
C LYS A 387 18.96 -8.58 18.57
N LEU A 388 19.26 -9.63 19.34
CA LEU A 388 19.17 -11.02 18.90
C LEU A 388 17.75 -11.50 19.12
N THR A 389 17.10 -12.03 18.09
CA THR A 389 15.66 -12.34 18.07
C THR A 389 15.38 -13.82 17.90
N GLN A 390 16.23 -14.68 18.46
CA GLN A 390 16.03 -16.12 18.50
C GLN A 390 14.58 -16.50 18.89
N LYS A 391 13.95 -17.27 18.02
CA LYS A 391 12.59 -17.81 18.12
C LYS A 391 11.49 -16.77 18.10
N ALA A 392 11.76 -15.59 17.55
CA ALA A 392 10.82 -14.49 17.47
C ALA A 392 11.01 -13.72 16.15
N GLU A 393 10.07 -12.83 15.85
CA GLU A 393 10.20 -11.92 14.73
C GLU A 393 11.41 -10.98 14.92
N ASN A 394 12.11 -10.69 13.83
CA ASN A 394 13.27 -9.81 13.85
C ASN A 394 12.85 -8.39 14.22
N GLU A 395 13.55 -7.80 15.18
CA GLU A 395 13.22 -6.49 15.72
C GLU A 395 14.40 -5.54 15.61
N LEU A 396 14.14 -4.33 15.09
CA LEU A 396 15.06 -3.22 15.24
C LEU A 396 15.09 -2.76 16.70
N PRO A 397 16.26 -2.33 17.23
CA PRO A 397 16.35 -1.91 18.63
C PRO A 397 15.41 -0.74 18.93
N GLU A 398 14.68 -0.83 20.06
CA GLU A 398 13.86 0.27 20.56
C GLU A 398 14.72 1.54 20.74
N LEU A 399 14.36 2.61 20.04
CA LEU A 399 15.05 3.89 20.11
C LEU A 399 14.80 4.56 21.47
N THR A 400 15.60 4.24 22.48
CA THR A 400 15.56 4.99 23.75
C THR A 400 16.15 6.39 23.58
N ILE A 401 15.52 7.39 24.20
CA ILE A 401 16.00 8.79 24.22
C ILE A 401 17.44 8.88 24.76
N ALA A 402 17.85 7.96 25.64
CA ALA A 402 19.22 7.88 26.14
C ALA A 402 20.22 7.36 25.09
N SER A 403 19.82 6.42 24.23
CA SER A 403 20.64 5.95 23.09
C SER A 403 20.83 7.06 22.04
N LEU A 404 19.79 7.88 21.79
CA LEU A 404 19.86 9.06 20.91
C LEU A 404 20.86 10.14 21.40
N VAL A 405 21.10 10.22 22.71
CA VAL A 405 22.02 11.21 23.30
C VAL A 405 23.45 10.69 23.38
N SER A 406 23.66 9.38 23.59
CA SER A 406 25.00 8.81 23.76
C SER A 406 25.69 8.34 22.47
N SER A 407 24.93 8.03 21.42
CA SER A 407 25.48 7.56 20.13
C SER A 407 25.71 8.67 19.11
N SER A 408 25.71 9.94 19.54
CA SER A 408 25.91 11.10 18.66
C SER A 408 27.32 11.18 18.06
N LYS A 409 27.55 10.33 17.05
CA LYS A 409 28.44 10.61 15.92
C LYS A 409 28.11 9.85 14.64
N THR A 410 26.87 9.39 14.47
CA THR A 410 26.33 9.05 13.16
C THR A 410 25.05 9.86 12.95
N VAL A 411 25.09 10.79 12.00
CA VAL A 411 23.95 11.66 11.66
C VAL A 411 22.94 10.81 10.91
N VAL A 412 21.92 10.30 11.60
CA VAL A 412 20.70 9.83 10.92
C VAL A 412 19.98 11.08 10.43
N ASP A 413 19.88 11.22 9.11
CA ASP A 413 19.21 12.34 8.48
C ASP A 413 17.70 12.22 8.73
N TYR A 414 17.21 12.84 9.81
CA TYR A 414 15.77 12.91 10.11
C TYR A 414 15.07 13.76 9.04
N TYR A 415 14.12 13.16 8.33
CA TYR A 415 13.23 13.83 7.37
C TYR A 415 11.84 14.00 8.01
N GLN A 416 11.34 15.23 8.05
CA GLN A 416 9.97 15.52 8.47
C GLN A 416 8.99 15.02 7.41
N LYS A 417 8.04 14.13 7.74
CA LYS A 417 6.93 13.81 6.83
C LYS A 417 6.09 15.08 6.65
N ALA A 418 5.79 15.45 5.41
CA ALA A 418 5.02 16.65 5.08
C ALA A 418 4.16 16.41 3.85
N ASP A 419 3.00 17.05 3.80
CA ASP A 419 2.20 17.11 2.59
C ASP A 419 2.81 18.08 1.57
N LEU A 420 2.57 17.84 0.28
CA LEU A 420 3.13 18.66 -0.79
C LEU A 420 2.73 20.14 -0.66
N THR A 421 1.50 20.42 -0.22
CA THR A 421 1.00 21.79 -0.01
C THR A 421 1.68 22.47 1.18
N GLU A 422 2.06 21.72 2.21
CA GLU A 422 2.76 22.23 3.39
C GLU A 422 4.21 22.62 3.07
N THR A 423 4.82 22.04 2.03
CA THR A 423 6.22 22.35 1.63
C THR A 423 6.48 23.84 1.42
N LYS A 424 5.43 24.61 1.11
CA LYS A 424 5.47 26.06 0.87
C LYS A 424 5.77 26.85 2.16
N THR A 425 5.26 26.40 3.30
CA THR A 425 5.38 27.11 4.58
C THR A 425 6.63 26.72 5.37
N LEU A 426 7.24 25.57 5.04
CA LEU A 426 8.42 25.06 5.73
C LEU A 426 9.66 25.94 5.54
N GLU A 427 10.51 25.98 6.56
CA GLU A 427 11.78 26.72 6.51
C GLU A 427 12.75 26.15 5.45
N LYS A 428 13.61 27.00 4.90
CA LYS A 428 14.63 26.55 3.93
C LYS A 428 15.63 25.62 4.62
N ASN A 429 16.07 24.60 3.90
CA ASN A 429 16.97 23.51 4.34
C ASN A 429 16.33 22.48 5.29
N THR A 430 15.04 22.60 5.62
CA THR A 430 14.30 21.55 6.32
C THR A 430 14.33 20.27 5.48
N LYS A 431 14.73 19.17 6.10
CA LYS A 431 14.69 17.84 5.48
C LYS A 431 13.26 17.33 5.53
N VAL A 432 12.72 16.96 4.39
CA VAL A 432 11.33 16.49 4.25
C VAL A 432 11.26 15.15 3.52
N LYS A 433 10.27 14.37 3.90
CA LYS A 433 9.80 13.20 3.17
C LYS A 433 8.38 13.52 2.72
N VAL A 434 8.14 13.54 1.42
CA VAL A 434 6.84 13.89 0.82
C VAL A 434 6.40 12.76 -0.10
N GLU A 435 5.10 12.54 -0.21
CA GLU A 435 4.52 11.61 -1.18
C GLU A 435 3.73 12.40 -2.22
N GLY A 436 3.74 11.96 -3.47
CA GLY A 436 3.09 12.69 -4.53
C GLY A 436 3.06 12.01 -5.87
N GLN A 437 2.06 12.35 -6.67
CA GLN A 437 1.92 11.85 -8.02
C GLN A 437 2.70 12.71 -9.03
N VAL A 438 3.47 12.07 -9.90
CA VAL A 438 4.26 12.71 -10.95
C VAL A 438 3.33 13.21 -12.07
N VAL A 439 3.24 14.52 -12.21
CA VAL A 439 2.42 15.19 -13.24
C VAL A 439 3.24 15.81 -14.36
N VAL A 440 4.55 16.02 -14.14
CA VAL A 440 5.49 16.47 -15.18
C VAL A 440 6.79 15.73 -15.05
N LEU A 441 7.17 15.00 -16.09
CA LEU A 441 8.43 14.27 -16.14
C LEU A 441 9.66 15.18 -16.23
N PRO A 442 10.84 14.69 -15.80
CA PRO A 442 12.11 15.30 -16.16
C PRO A 442 12.20 15.54 -17.68
N SER A 443 12.89 16.59 -18.09
CA SER A 443 13.09 17.04 -19.48
C SER A 443 11.90 17.74 -20.15
N VAL A 444 10.66 17.57 -19.67
CA VAL A 444 9.50 18.30 -20.20
C VAL A 444 9.69 19.80 -19.97
N PHE A 445 9.94 20.24 -18.75
CA PHE A 445 10.26 21.66 -18.47
C PHE A 445 11.75 21.93 -18.33
N SER A 446 12.49 20.99 -17.76
CA SER A 446 13.95 21.02 -17.61
C SER A 446 14.45 19.61 -17.30
N LYS A 447 15.70 19.30 -17.67
CA LYS A 447 16.34 18.03 -17.27
C LYS A 447 16.59 17.91 -15.76
N THR A 448 16.61 19.04 -15.05
CA THR A 448 17.03 19.13 -13.65
C THR A 448 15.87 19.11 -12.66
N TYR A 449 14.62 19.07 -13.11
CA TYR A 449 13.47 19.01 -12.21
C TYR A 449 12.27 18.34 -12.88
N LEU A 450 11.39 17.82 -12.03
CA LEU A 450 10.07 17.31 -12.33
C LEU A 450 9.03 18.03 -11.46
N TYR A 451 7.74 17.78 -11.69
CA TYR A 451 6.68 18.20 -10.76
C TYR A 451 5.90 17.01 -10.25
N LEU A 452 5.71 17.00 -8.93
CA LEU A 452 4.61 16.30 -8.28
C LEU A 452 3.41 17.25 -8.23
N ASN A 453 2.19 16.72 -8.19
CA ASN A 453 1.00 17.56 -8.09
C ASN A 453 0.99 18.34 -6.76
N GLY A 454 1.50 19.56 -6.77
CA GLY A 454 1.64 20.43 -5.60
C GLY A 454 3.07 20.89 -5.28
N SER A 455 4.13 20.28 -5.83
CA SER A 455 5.51 20.74 -5.57
C SER A 455 6.51 20.36 -6.66
N GLN A 456 7.48 21.26 -6.90
CA GLN A 456 8.61 20.97 -7.78
C GLN A 456 9.64 20.10 -7.05
N VAL A 457 10.18 19.09 -7.73
CA VAL A 457 11.31 18.28 -7.24
C VAL A 457 12.53 18.57 -8.11
N TYR A 458 13.61 19.09 -7.52
CA TYR A 458 14.81 19.52 -8.21
C TYR A 458 16.01 18.63 -7.88
N CYS A 459 16.71 18.14 -8.90
CA CYS A 459 17.97 17.40 -8.79
C CYS A 459 19.05 18.10 -9.62
N SER A 460 20.06 18.65 -8.94
CA SER A 460 21.17 19.35 -9.62
C SER A 460 21.94 18.47 -10.60
N LYS A 461 21.99 17.15 -10.36
CA LYS A 461 22.69 16.17 -11.21
C LYS A 461 21.82 15.64 -12.35
N SER A 462 20.53 16.00 -12.40
CA SER A 462 19.55 15.40 -13.32
C SER A 462 19.48 13.87 -13.22
N ASP A 463 19.83 13.33 -12.04
CA ASP A 463 19.80 11.90 -11.74
C ASP A 463 18.45 11.59 -11.11
N PHE A 464 17.53 11.12 -11.95
CA PHE A 464 16.17 10.69 -11.60
C PHE A 464 16.04 9.20 -11.96
N PRO A 465 15.18 8.43 -11.25
CA PRO A 465 14.83 7.09 -11.69
C PRO A 465 14.04 7.16 -13.01
N ASP A 466 13.78 6.00 -13.61
CA ASP A 466 12.87 5.92 -14.75
C ASP A 466 11.45 6.16 -14.23
N LEU A 467 10.78 7.19 -14.75
CA LEU A 467 9.50 7.68 -14.23
C LEU A 467 8.51 7.85 -15.38
N HIS A 468 7.25 7.57 -15.09
CA HIS A 468 6.10 7.78 -15.96
C HIS A 468 5.14 8.82 -15.34
N GLU A 469 4.36 9.49 -16.20
CA GLU A 469 3.27 10.31 -15.70
C GLU A 469 2.26 9.42 -14.97
N GLY A 470 1.81 9.85 -13.79
CA GLY A 470 0.91 9.07 -12.96
C GLY A 470 1.59 8.23 -11.86
N ASP A 471 2.92 8.06 -11.90
CA ASP A 471 3.65 7.39 -10.82
C ASP A 471 3.45 8.12 -9.48
N VAL A 472 3.08 7.39 -8.44
CA VAL A 472 3.07 7.91 -7.06
C VAL A 472 4.42 7.58 -6.44
N VAL A 473 5.12 8.61 -5.96
CA VAL A 473 6.48 8.49 -5.46
C VAL A 473 6.61 9.06 -4.05
N GLU A 474 7.42 8.39 -3.23
CA GLU A 474 7.98 8.96 -2.00
C GLU A 474 9.28 9.68 -2.37
N VAL A 475 9.45 10.93 -1.91
CA VAL A 475 10.63 11.76 -2.16
C VAL A 475 11.20 12.27 -0.85
N THR A 476 12.47 11.95 -0.59
CA THR A 476 13.24 12.52 0.52
C THR A 476 14.18 13.62 0.03
N GLY A 477 14.11 14.80 0.63
CA GLY A 477 14.96 15.91 0.18
C GLY A 477 14.99 17.07 1.14
N LYS A 478 15.49 18.22 0.69
CA LYS A 478 15.54 19.46 1.47
C LYS A 478 14.71 20.55 0.83
N ILE A 479 13.94 21.26 1.63
CA ILE A 479 13.21 22.45 1.18
C ILE A 479 14.21 23.50 0.68
N SER A 480 13.98 23.97 -0.54
CA SER A 480 14.72 25.08 -1.13
C SER A 480 13.75 26.02 -1.84
N GLU A 481 14.27 27.10 -2.38
CA GLU A 481 13.47 28.08 -3.11
C GLU A 481 14.24 28.57 -4.33
N SER A 482 13.54 28.80 -5.44
CA SER A 482 14.12 29.43 -6.61
C SER A 482 13.11 30.37 -7.24
N ARG A 483 13.47 31.66 -7.33
CA ARG A 483 12.62 32.70 -7.92
C ARG A 483 11.22 32.76 -7.28
N GLY A 484 11.15 32.63 -5.96
CA GLY A 484 9.91 32.63 -5.19
C GLY A 484 9.29 31.24 -5.01
N GLU A 485 9.44 30.34 -5.97
CA GLU A 485 8.83 29.00 -5.92
C GLU A 485 9.56 28.06 -4.93
N ARG A 486 8.83 27.52 -3.97
CA ARG A 486 9.31 26.50 -3.01
C ARG A 486 9.35 25.13 -3.67
N ARG A 487 10.37 24.33 -3.31
CA ARG A 487 10.64 23.04 -3.96
C ARG A 487 11.43 22.09 -3.08
N VAL A 488 11.29 20.79 -3.34
CA VAL A 488 12.09 19.74 -2.71
C VAL A 488 13.37 19.50 -3.52
N ASN A 489 14.53 19.65 -2.90
CA ASN A 489 15.83 19.45 -3.51
C ASN A 489 16.40 18.08 -3.13
N ILE A 490 16.68 17.25 -4.13
CA ILE A 490 17.23 15.90 -3.98
C ILE A 490 18.68 15.83 -4.49
N SER A 491 19.39 14.78 -4.07
CA SER A 491 20.82 14.58 -4.33
C SER A 491 21.11 13.54 -5.42
N SER A 492 20.22 12.55 -5.57
CA SER A 492 20.33 11.45 -6.54
C SER A 492 18.98 10.76 -6.76
N LYS A 493 18.93 9.83 -7.71
CA LYS A 493 17.72 9.02 -7.95
C LYS A 493 17.27 8.17 -6.75
N GLY A 494 18.19 7.81 -5.84
CA GLY A 494 17.88 7.03 -4.63
C GLY A 494 17.05 7.79 -3.60
N ASP A 495 16.88 9.10 -3.77
CA ASP A 495 16.02 9.94 -2.94
C ASP A 495 14.54 9.88 -3.39
N ILE A 496 14.22 9.11 -4.43
CA ILE A 496 12.87 8.89 -4.96
C ILE A 496 12.60 7.38 -4.96
N ARG A 497 11.51 6.96 -4.32
CA ARG A 497 11.00 5.58 -4.34
C ARG A 497 9.62 5.59 -5.01
N ILE A 498 9.43 4.76 -6.03
CA ILE A 498 8.13 4.57 -6.68
C ILE A 498 7.30 3.65 -5.79
N ILE A 499 6.07 4.06 -5.46
CA ILE A 499 5.14 3.34 -4.60
C ILE A 499 4.18 2.52 -5.48
N ASN A 500 3.50 3.21 -6.41
CA ASN A 500 2.59 2.60 -7.37
C ASN A 500 2.44 3.53 -8.61
N ASN A 501 1.54 3.17 -9.53
CA ASN A 501 1.14 4.00 -10.66
C ASN A 501 -0.38 4.19 -10.65
N GLN A 502 -0.83 5.41 -10.92
CA GLN A 502 -2.24 5.79 -10.96
C GLN A 502 -2.51 6.65 -12.20
N GLU A 503 -3.75 6.66 -12.70
CA GLU A 503 -4.14 7.62 -13.74
C GLU A 503 -3.95 9.06 -13.27
N LEU A 504 -3.61 9.96 -14.20
CA LEU A 504 -3.42 11.37 -13.89
C LEU A 504 -4.71 11.98 -13.32
N PRO A 505 -4.60 12.87 -12.33
CA PRO A 505 -5.77 13.44 -11.69
C PRO A 505 -6.46 14.40 -12.65
N GLU A 506 -7.80 14.44 -12.61
CA GLU A 506 -8.54 15.47 -13.34
C GLU A 506 -8.08 16.86 -12.89
N SER A 507 -7.72 17.70 -13.87
CA SER A 507 -7.24 19.05 -13.59
C SER A 507 -8.33 19.92 -12.98
N GLN A 508 -8.05 20.55 -11.83
CA GLN A 508 -8.98 21.48 -11.19
C GLN A 508 -9.22 22.70 -12.08
N LYS A 509 -10.49 23.04 -12.33
CA LYS A 509 -10.86 24.25 -13.07
C LYS A 509 -10.70 25.49 -12.21
N ILE A 510 -10.08 26.52 -12.77
CA ILE A 510 -9.78 27.80 -12.10
C ILE A 510 -10.13 28.99 -12.99
N VAL A 511 -10.17 30.19 -12.41
CA VAL A 511 -10.18 31.47 -13.15
C VAL A 511 -8.82 32.17 -13.06
N SER A 512 -8.60 33.17 -13.91
CA SER A 512 -7.29 33.83 -14.07
C SER A 512 -6.77 34.43 -12.77
N THR A 513 -7.65 34.90 -11.88
CA THR A 513 -7.30 35.52 -10.61
C THR A 513 -6.88 34.52 -9.53
N ASP A 514 -7.09 33.21 -9.74
CA ASP A 514 -6.73 32.17 -8.77
C ASP A 514 -5.24 31.79 -8.87
N LEU A 515 -4.54 32.19 -9.95
CA LEU A 515 -3.10 31.99 -10.13
C LEU A 515 -2.30 32.75 -9.07
N THR A 516 -2.10 32.09 -7.93
CA THR A 516 -1.52 32.62 -6.71
C THR A 516 -0.63 31.55 -6.05
N GLU A 517 0.04 31.91 -4.94
CA GLU A 517 0.90 31.02 -4.15
C GLU A 517 0.17 29.73 -3.73
N ALA A 518 -1.13 29.84 -3.44
CA ALA A 518 -1.95 28.72 -2.97
C ALA A 518 -1.94 27.55 -3.97
N LEU A 519 -1.97 27.84 -5.27
CA LEU A 519 -2.02 26.83 -6.33
C LEU A 519 -0.65 26.46 -6.90
N GLU A 520 0.45 27.08 -6.47
CA GLU A 520 1.80 26.72 -6.96
C GLU A 520 2.06 25.21 -6.93
N GLY A 521 2.65 24.70 -8.00
CA GLY A 521 2.97 23.29 -8.19
C GLY A 521 1.78 22.41 -8.57
N GLN A 522 0.53 22.89 -8.47
CA GLN A 522 -0.66 22.10 -8.78
C GLN A 522 -0.95 22.08 -10.28
N PHE A 523 -1.53 20.97 -10.75
CA PHE A 523 -2.02 20.79 -12.10
C PHE A 523 -3.49 21.25 -12.23
N VAL A 524 -3.71 22.34 -12.97
CA VAL A 524 -4.99 23.04 -13.05
C VAL A 524 -5.39 23.32 -14.50
N GLN A 525 -6.64 23.73 -14.73
CA GLN A 525 -7.20 24.07 -16.03
C GLN A 525 -7.82 25.45 -16.03
N LEU A 526 -7.46 26.27 -17.03
CA LEU A 526 -7.95 27.62 -17.24
C LEU A 526 -8.53 27.76 -18.65
N GLU A 527 -9.71 28.37 -18.76
CA GLU A 527 -10.31 28.74 -20.05
C GLU A 527 -10.29 30.25 -20.26
N GLY A 528 -9.90 30.71 -21.45
CA GLY A 528 -9.87 32.14 -21.76
C GLY A 528 -9.65 32.45 -23.24
N GLU A 529 -9.83 33.71 -23.63
CA GLU A 529 -9.48 34.21 -24.96
C GLU A 529 -8.00 34.62 -25.00
N LEU A 530 -7.25 34.15 -26.00
CA LEU A 530 -5.88 34.57 -26.24
C LEU A 530 -5.84 36.00 -26.78
N ILE A 531 -5.57 36.97 -25.90
CA ILE A 531 -5.58 38.40 -26.24
C ILE A 531 -4.23 38.92 -26.74
N GLU A 532 -3.14 38.31 -26.28
CA GLU A 532 -1.78 38.68 -26.68
C GLU A 532 -0.86 37.45 -26.70
N LYS A 533 0.10 37.46 -27.63
CA LYS A 533 1.16 36.46 -27.71
C LYS A 533 2.49 37.15 -28.02
N ASP A 534 3.51 36.86 -27.22
CA ASP A 534 4.90 37.24 -27.46
C ASP A 534 5.80 36.00 -27.40
N GLY A 535 6.00 35.37 -28.57
CA GLY A 535 6.78 34.14 -28.69
C GLY A 535 6.20 32.99 -27.86
N TYR A 536 6.78 32.77 -26.68
CA TYR A 536 6.43 31.72 -25.73
C TYR A 536 5.53 32.21 -24.58
N LYS A 537 5.19 33.50 -24.53
CA LYS A 537 4.25 34.07 -23.55
C LYS A 537 2.89 34.27 -24.21
N PHE A 538 1.86 33.70 -23.62
CA PHE A 538 0.46 33.81 -24.03
C PHE A 538 -0.28 34.52 -22.90
N PHE A 539 -1.09 35.53 -23.22
CA PHE A 539 -1.95 36.19 -22.25
C PHE A 539 -3.39 35.79 -22.56
N LEU A 540 -3.99 35.03 -21.65
CA LEU A 540 -5.39 34.65 -21.71
C LEU A 540 -6.21 35.62 -20.88
N SER A 541 -7.37 36.02 -21.38
CA SER A 541 -8.35 36.80 -20.64
C SER A 541 -9.65 36.02 -20.47
N ASP A 542 -10.17 36.02 -19.26
CA ASP A 542 -11.49 35.47 -18.91
C ASP A 542 -12.36 36.57 -18.28
N GLU A 543 -13.47 36.18 -17.62
CA GLU A 543 -14.36 37.15 -16.96
C GLU A 543 -13.76 37.75 -15.68
N ALA A 544 -12.79 37.09 -15.06
CA ALA A 544 -12.15 37.50 -13.81
C ALA A 544 -10.94 38.41 -14.05
N GLY A 545 -10.19 38.20 -15.13
CA GLY A 545 -9.03 39.02 -15.46
C GLY A 545 -8.15 38.46 -16.58
N GLU A 546 -6.84 38.58 -16.40
CA GLU A 546 -5.81 38.13 -17.34
C GLU A 546 -4.84 37.18 -16.64
N ALA A 547 -4.39 36.14 -17.34
CA ALA A 547 -3.44 35.15 -16.88
C ALA A 547 -2.30 34.97 -17.89
N LEU A 548 -1.07 34.84 -17.37
CA LEU A 548 0.08 34.47 -18.18
C LEU A 548 0.17 32.95 -18.34
N VAL A 549 0.11 32.46 -19.57
CA VAL A 549 0.50 31.11 -19.96
C VAL A 549 1.91 31.15 -20.54
N TYR A 550 2.81 30.33 -20.01
CA TYR A 550 4.22 30.31 -20.41
C TYR A 550 4.61 28.96 -21.01
N LEU A 551 4.93 28.97 -22.31
CA LEU A 551 5.30 27.77 -23.05
C LEU A 551 6.78 27.45 -22.83
N LYS A 552 7.05 26.43 -22.01
CA LYS A 552 8.42 25.95 -21.80
C LYS A 552 8.96 25.31 -23.08
N LYS A 553 10.20 25.63 -23.44
CA LYS A 553 10.85 25.09 -24.66
C LYS A 553 10.88 23.55 -24.69
N GLY A 554 11.08 22.90 -23.54
CA GLY A 554 11.14 21.42 -23.46
C GLY A 554 9.80 20.73 -23.69
N ALA A 555 8.67 21.44 -23.47
CA ALA A 555 7.32 20.95 -23.70
C ALA A 555 7.00 20.81 -25.20
N GLN A 556 7.86 21.36 -26.08
CA GLN A 556 7.76 21.25 -27.54
C GLN A 556 6.40 21.70 -28.11
N ILE A 557 5.76 22.64 -27.43
CA ILE A 557 4.48 23.21 -27.85
C ILE A 557 4.69 24.10 -29.08
N ASP A 558 4.00 23.80 -30.17
CA ASP A 558 4.03 24.62 -31.37
C ASP A 558 3.11 25.82 -31.18
N SER A 559 3.71 26.91 -30.75
CA SER A 559 2.98 28.17 -30.55
C SER A 559 2.20 28.61 -31.80
N SER A 560 2.61 28.22 -33.02
CA SER A 560 1.99 28.67 -34.27
C SER A 560 0.58 28.09 -34.50
N LEU A 561 0.20 27.06 -33.76
CA LEU A 561 -1.13 26.44 -33.80
C LEU A 561 -2.22 27.36 -33.22
N HIS A 562 -1.84 28.36 -32.44
CA HIS A 562 -2.77 29.27 -31.75
C HIS A 562 -2.55 30.72 -32.19
N LYS A 563 -3.65 31.44 -32.43
CA LYS A 563 -3.66 32.85 -32.84
C LYS A 563 -4.44 33.71 -31.84
N VAL A 564 -4.08 34.99 -31.78
CA VAL A 564 -4.84 35.98 -31.01
C VAL A 564 -6.30 35.97 -31.44
N GLY A 565 -7.22 35.93 -30.47
CA GLY A 565 -8.66 35.74 -30.63
C GLY A 565 -9.13 34.28 -30.51
N ASP A 566 -8.22 33.31 -30.35
CA ASP A 566 -8.60 31.93 -30.06
C ASP A 566 -9.11 31.78 -28.63
N ARG A 567 -10.23 31.08 -28.44
CA ARG A 567 -10.67 30.66 -27.11
C ARG A 567 -10.02 29.34 -26.78
N LEU A 568 -9.18 29.33 -25.75
CA LEU A 568 -8.35 28.18 -25.38
C LEU A 568 -8.77 27.65 -24.01
N ARG A 569 -8.74 26.33 -23.87
CA ARG A 569 -8.66 25.63 -22.59
C ARG A 569 -7.24 25.14 -22.42
N VAL A 570 -6.58 25.58 -21.35
CA VAL A 570 -5.18 25.26 -21.07
C VAL A 570 -5.11 24.52 -19.74
N SER A 571 -4.63 23.28 -19.77
CA SER A 571 -4.22 22.55 -18.58
C SER A 571 -2.71 22.75 -18.34
N GLY A 572 -2.28 22.86 -17.10
CA GLY A 572 -0.86 23.09 -16.82
C GLY A 572 -0.51 23.25 -15.35
N ILE A 573 0.78 23.39 -15.08
CA ILE A 573 1.30 23.61 -13.74
C ILE A 573 1.36 25.10 -13.42
N VAL A 574 0.80 25.49 -12.27
CA VAL A 574 0.99 26.84 -11.72
C VAL A 574 2.41 26.98 -11.18
N SER A 575 3.14 27.99 -11.62
CA SER A 575 4.51 28.26 -11.16
C SER A 575 4.73 29.76 -11.00
N GLN A 576 5.60 30.12 -10.08
CA GLN A 576 6.05 31.49 -9.88
C GLN A 576 7.41 31.72 -10.54
N SER A 577 7.65 32.93 -11.02
CA SER A 577 9.02 33.44 -11.16
C SER A 577 9.06 34.87 -10.73
N ASP A 578 9.88 35.11 -9.72
CA ASP A 578 10.04 36.40 -9.09
C ASP A 578 8.68 36.83 -8.50
N GLU A 579 7.97 37.79 -9.09
CA GLU A 579 6.66 38.24 -8.60
C GLU A 579 5.48 37.85 -9.53
N GLU A 580 5.76 37.12 -10.62
CA GLU A 580 4.78 36.79 -11.66
C GLU A 580 4.36 35.31 -11.59
N TYR A 581 3.05 35.07 -11.41
CA TYR A 581 2.45 33.74 -11.50
C TYR A 581 2.10 33.41 -12.96
N ARG A 582 2.27 32.15 -13.32
CA ARG A 582 2.04 31.66 -14.68
C ARG A 582 1.51 30.23 -14.67
N LEU A 583 0.81 29.88 -15.73
CA LEU A 583 0.41 28.52 -16.05
C LEU A 583 1.36 27.93 -17.11
N MET A 584 1.87 26.71 -16.89
CA MET A 584 2.81 26.05 -17.79
C MET A 584 2.22 24.73 -18.31
N PRO A 585 1.75 24.67 -19.56
CA PRO A 585 1.31 23.42 -20.21
C PRO A 585 2.51 22.52 -20.55
N ARG A 586 2.30 21.21 -20.49
CA ARG A 586 3.33 20.14 -20.60
C ARG A 586 3.52 19.66 -22.03
N SER A 587 2.48 19.72 -22.86
CA SER A 587 2.49 19.31 -24.27
C SER A 587 1.48 20.11 -25.10
N ASN A 588 1.34 19.81 -26.39
CA ASN A 588 0.28 20.41 -27.22
C ASN A 588 -1.12 19.93 -26.79
N ASP A 589 -1.23 18.74 -26.21
CA ASP A 589 -2.51 18.14 -25.79
C ASP A 589 -3.11 18.88 -24.59
N ASP A 590 -2.27 19.55 -23.81
CA ASP A 590 -2.68 20.43 -22.72
C ASP A 590 -3.29 21.76 -23.20
N ILE A 591 -3.34 22.04 -24.52
CA ILE A 591 -3.95 23.26 -25.08
C ILE A 591 -5.02 22.90 -26.12
N GLU A 592 -6.28 23.01 -25.71
CA GLU A 592 -7.44 22.79 -26.57
C GLU A 592 -7.99 24.12 -27.12
N ASN A 593 -8.21 24.19 -28.44
CA ASN A 593 -8.83 25.36 -29.07
C ASN A 593 -10.35 25.15 -29.21
N LEU A 594 -11.10 25.81 -28.32
CA LEU A 594 -12.56 25.71 -28.24
C LEU A 594 -13.28 26.38 -29.41
N ASN A 595 -12.60 27.25 -30.17
CA ASN A 595 -13.19 27.82 -31.39
C ASN A 595 -13.45 26.74 -32.47
N TRP A 596 -12.78 25.59 -32.41
CA TRP A 596 -12.97 24.49 -33.35
C TRP A 596 -14.18 23.62 -33.02
N GLN A 597 -14.65 23.62 -31.77
CA GLN A 597 -15.88 22.94 -31.36
C GLN A 597 -17.16 23.70 -31.80
N LEU A 598 -17.03 24.95 -32.22
CA LEU A 598 -18.13 25.77 -32.76
C LEU A 598 -18.39 25.59 -34.26
N ASN A 599 -17.65 24.71 -34.96
CA ASN A 599 -17.88 24.39 -36.38
C ASN A 599 -18.17 22.90 -36.63
N PRO A 600 -19.37 22.37 -36.29
CA PRO A 600 -19.79 21.06 -36.76
C PRO A 600 -20.62 21.19 -38.05
N VAL A 601 -20.13 21.84 -39.12
CA VAL A 601 -20.77 21.75 -40.45
C VAL A 601 -19.74 21.87 -41.58
N LEU A 602 -19.14 20.73 -41.97
CA LEU A 602 -19.05 20.22 -43.35
C LEU A 602 -17.93 19.18 -43.48
N GLY A 603 -18.32 17.94 -43.77
CA GLY A 603 -17.43 17.01 -44.49
C GLY A 603 -17.39 15.60 -43.94
N GLN A 604 -18.51 14.88 -44.01
CA GLN A 604 -18.46 13.42 -44.05
C GLN A 604 -18.17 12.96 -45.50
N VAL A 605 -17.15 12.11 -45.62
CA VAL A 605 -16.88 11.07 -46.63
C VAL A 605 -16.41 11.51 -48.02
N ALA A 606 -15.13 11.21 -48.33
CA ALA A 606 -14.78 10.09 -49.21
C ALA A 606 -13.26 9.88 -49.31
N GLU A 607 -12.78 8.74 -48.82
CA GLU A 607 -11.59 8.09 -49.35
C GLU A 607 -11.86 7.65 -50.79
N SER A 608 -10.91 7.90 -51.70
CA SER A 608 -10.60 6.99 -52.81
C SER A 608 -9.25 7.32 -53.43
N ASP A 609 -8.34 6.34 -53.34
CA ASP A 609 -7.34 5.87 -54.29
C ASP A 609 -6.47 6.81 -55.16
N GLN A 610 -5.20 6.41 -55.17
CA GLN A 610 -4.09 6.77 -56.06
C GLN A 610 -4.44 6.73 -57.56
N ILE A 611 -4.16 7.82 -58.31
CA ILE A 611 -3.67 7.74 -59.71
C ILE A 611 -2.62 8.85 -59.99
N GLN A 612 -1.53 8.42 -60.62
CA GLN A 612 -0.39 9.16 -61.16
C GLN A 612 -0.70 10.31 -62.16
N SER A 613 0.17 11.32 -62.14
CA SER A 613 0.75 12.06 -63.29
C SER A 613 -0.12 12.37 -64.52
N THR A 614 -0.33 13.65 -64.82
CA THR A 614 0.27 14.33 -66.00
C THR A 614 0.11 15.85 -65.91
N ALA A 615 1.09 16.56 -66.47
CA ALA A 615 1.21 18.02 -66.45
C ALA A 615 0.28 18.75 -67.44
N SER A 616 0.09 20.05 -67.15
CA SER A 616 -0.30 21.18 -68.03
C SER A 616 -1.74 21.70 -67.86
N GLY A 617 -1.87 22.94 -67.36
CA GLY A 617 -3.14 23.68 -67.46
C GLY A 617 -3.29 24.83 -66.47
N PHE A 618 -2.57 25.93 -66.68
CA PHE A 618 -2.92 27.23 -66.10
C PHE A 618 -4.27 27.71 -66.68
N VAL A 619 -5.15 28.27 -65.83
CA VAL A 619 -6.00 29.48 -65.99
C VAL A 619 -7.38 29.35 -65.31
N ALA A 620 -7.53 30.14 -64.25
CA ALA A 620 -8.71 30.90 -63.77
C ALA A 620 -10.08 30.21 -63.59
N VAL A 621 -10.60 30.25 -62.35
CA VAL A 621 -11.67 31.19 -61.93
C VAL A 621 -11.51 31.49 -60.44
N SER A 622 -10.75 32.53 -60.11
CA SER A 622 -11.01 33.36 -58.94
C SER A 622 -12.00 34.44 -59.38
N VAL A 623 -13.10 34.62 -58.64
CA VAL A 623 -13.93 35.86 -58.50
C VAL A 623 -15.31 35.41 -58.03
N LEU A 624 -15.55 35.45 -56.71
CA LEU A 624 -16.82 35.88 -56.06
C LEU A 624 -16.88 35.62 -54.54
N VAL A 625 -15.82 35.97 -53.78
CA VAL A 625 -15.96 36.28 -52.34
C VAL A 625 -15.19 37.56 -51.95
N GLY A 626 -14.33 38.08 -52.83
CA GLY A 626 -13.56 39.32 -52.60
C GLY A 626 -14.31 40.65 -52.75
N PHE A 627 -15.63 40.65 -52.98
CA PHE A 627 -16.40 41.90 -53.19
C PHE A 627 -17.18 42.40 -51.97
N LEU A 628 -17.18 41.69 -50.84
CA LEU A 628 -17.82 42.18 -49.60
C LEU A 628 -16.85 42.89 -48.64
N PHE A 629 -15.54 42.64 -48.74
CA PHE A 629 -14.55 43.24 -47.83
C PHE A 629 -13.94 44.58 -48.31
N VAL A 630 -14.07 44.94 -49.58
CA VAL A 630 -13.56 46.23 -50.11
C VAL A 630 -14.48 47.41 -49.79
N LEU A 631 -15.77 47.17 -49.48
CA LEU A 631 -16.70 48.26 -49.14
C LEU A 631 -16.69 48.67 -47.66
N ILE A 632 -16.27 47.78 -46.75
CA ILE A 632 -16.19 48.09 -45.31
C ILE A 632 -14.83 48.71 -44.95
N GLY A 633 -13.73 48.21 -45.53
CA GLY A 633 -12.38 48.77 -45.32
C GLY A 633 -12.21 50.20 -45.86
N GLY A 634 -12.85 50.52 -46.98
CA GLY A 634 -12.85 51.88 -47.55
C GLY A 634 -13.62 52.90 -46.70
N PHE A 635 -14.66 52.46 -45.99
CA PHE A 635 -15.48 53.34 -45.14
C PHE A 635 -14.74 53.74 -43.85
N ILE A 636 -13.97 52.82 -43.27
CA ILE A 636 -13.18 53.07 -42.05
C ILE A 636 -11.96 53.96 -42.35
N TYR A 637 -11.33 53.80 -43.51
CA TYR A 637 -10.19 54.65 -43.91
C TYR A 637 -10.60 56.10 -44.21
N LEU A 638 -11.74 56.32 -44.90
CA LEU A 638 -12.26 57.66 -45.19
C LEU A 638 -12.79 58.40 -43.94
N PHE A 639 -13.23 57.68 -42.91
CA PHE A 639 -13.66 58.27 -41.64
C PHE A 639 -12.46 58.74 -40.80
N LYS A 640 -11.34 58.00 -40.81
CA LYS A 640 -10.12 58.34 -40.05
C LYS A 640 -9.41 59.60 -40.58
N GLU A 641 -9.42 59.82 -41.89
CA GLU A 641 -8.88 61.03 -42.55
C GLU A 641 -9.74 62.28 -42.27
N ARG A 642 -11.08 62.16 -42.26
CA ARG A 642 -11.99 63.29 -41.99
C ARG A 642 -11.97 63.74 -40.53
N VAL A 643 -11.79 62.82 -39.58
CA VAL A 643 -11.64 63.16 -38.14
C VAL A 643 -10.31 63.87 -37.87
N LYS A 644 -9.20 63.46 -38.53
CA LYS A 644 -7.92 64.18 -38.42
C LYS A 644 -7.98 65.60 -39.00
N ALA A 645 -8.70 65.81 -40.12
CA ALA A 645 -8.91 67.14 -40.69
C ALA A 645 -9.81 68.04 -39.82
N PHE A 646 -10.82 67.48 -39.15
CA PHE A 646 -11.71 68.20 -38.25
C PHE A 646 -11.00 68.64 -36.95
N VAL A 647 -10.18 67.77 -36.36
CA VAL A 647 -9.36 68.10 -35.17
C VAL A 647 -8.28 69.14 -35.50
N ALA A 648 -7.66 69.07 -36.68
CA ALA A 648 -6.71 70.09 -37.13
C ALA A 648 -7.37 71.46 -37.42
N GLY A 649 -8.63 71.48 -37.87
CA GLY A 649 -9.42 72.70 -38.07
C GLY A 649 -9.80 73.40 -36.76
N LEU A 650 -10.19 72.65 -35.72
CA LEU A 650 -10.53 73.18 -34.40
C LEU A 650 -9.30 73.77 -33.67
N ILE A 651 -8.11 73.21 -33.89
CA ILE A 651 -6.84 73.74 -33.35
C ILE A 651 -6.44 75.06 -34.04
N LYS A 652 -6.79 75.25 -35.33
CA LYS A 652 -6.55 76.51 -36.06
C LYS A 652 -7.52 77.63 -35.66
N ILE A 653 -8.79 77.31 -35.37
CA ILE A 653 -9.80 78.27 -34.91
C ILE A 653 -9.50 78.74 -33.48
N ARG A 654 -8.98 77.87 -32.60
CA ARG A 654 -8.57 78.22 -31.23
C ARG A 654 -7.34 79.15 -31.15
N LYS A 655 -6.55 79.25 -32.24
CA LYS A 655 -5.42 80.19 -32.38
C LYS A 655 -5.80 81.55 -32.99
N LEU A 656 -7.01 81.70 -33.54
CA LEU A 656 -7.53 82.95 -34.11
C LEU A 656 -8.51 83.69 -33.17
N LEU A 657 -8.93 83.05 -32.07
CA LEU A 657 -9.81 83.61 -31.03
C LEU A 657 -9.07 83.88 -29.70
N ARG A 658 -7.74 84.08 -29.75
CA ARG A 658 -6.90 84.50 -28.62
C ARG A 658 -6.06 85.70 -28.98
#